data_AF-A0A940QGZ2-F1
#
_entry.id   AF-A0A940QGZ2-F1
#
_cell.length_a   1.000
_cell.length_b   1.000
_cell.length_c   1.000
_cell.angle_alpha   90.00
_cell.angle_beta   90.00
_cell.angle_gamma   90.00
#
_symmetry.space_group_name_H-M   'P 1'
#
loop_
_entity.id
_entity.type
_entity.pdbx_description
1 polymer ?
#
loop_
_entity_poly.entity_id
_entity_poly.type
_entity_poly.pdbx_seq_one_letter_code
_entity_poly.pdbx_strand_id
1 'polypeptide(L)'
;MKNKIIAFLAALTVCLGNGAWLCEAGWQNDGIVPASAAEKKGGTAVSGDYANASLFDDSKVHTVNIIISDDEWRKIAEADSEIREYACCDVEIDGEMFRNVGLKAKGHASFNFARGRRDRTRERVGLRISFDRNDKNTTYHGLDKLSLNNLAADTTCMKDFIAYHMMNDMGVHSPLSSYTLVKKNGEDFALFLAVEDVDKSFAVRNYGDEEVDLYQPESESATHQSDLNAVLRVFSGREYENMDTTDRVEPWCIISEKMHPENLKDAACCRWIDDDPASYQNIWDSDELKCTDEDRKVMMNCLDRLNNGSSEDALSVLDTDQLMRYWAVHGFMNNYDSLVGKARAWNFYICERNGVLSYIPWDYNESFGGMDARVVIRDVFGDLAVDTAPVGLDNVMSAEKDLINMPIDNPNRAGGVELLPMLGKWISNDECRNRYHEICRDLTALEARYKEFTDHTQKLIVPYVQKGLTFYTEEQFNDAMKNMDLYMQYRFESYRKQTDGSMPSTWEGQKEKPETLIEPEGLELYKMASATSTINCPPAQVINPVVNAFLGKDPDRSSAHLSQLVLDYFKDPETMFDKVPVLIQEPSCRGEAVKIMHKKYGTESMFAVHGGPPVQGATEDRTKDTGKAANAEQGE
;
A
#
# COMPACT_ATOMS: atom_id res chain seq x y z
N MET A 1 -24.83 -2.85 41.26
CA MET A 1 -23.76 -3.14 42.24
C MET A 1 -23.95 -4.45 43.02
N LYS A 2 -24.65 -5.47 42.48
CA LYS A 2 -24.70 -6.85 43.03
C LYS A 2 -24.46 -7.96 41.99
N ASN A 3 -24.27 -7.60 40.71
CA ASN A 3 -23.99 -8.55 39.62
C ASN A 3 -22.58 -8.40 39.01
N LYS A 4 -21.68 -7.64 39.66
CA LYS A 4 -20.27 -7.48 39.23
C LYS A 4 -19.26 -8.23 40.13
N ILE A 5 -19.72 -9.20 40.93
CA ILE A 5 -18.86 -9.98 41.86
C ILE A 5 -18.85 -11.50 41.56
N ILE A 6 -19.70 -11.98 40.65
CA ILE A 6 -19.81 -13.44 40.37
C ILE A 6 -18.85 -13.91 39.26
N ALA A 7 -18.31 -13.01 38.43
CA ALA A 7 -17.38 -13.37 37.36
C ALA A 7 -15.90 -13.48 37.78
N PHE A 8 -15.55 -13.13 39.03
CA PHE A 8 -14.16 -13.11 39.52
C PHE A 8 -13.79 -14.32 40.41
N LEU A 9 -14.66 -15.34 40.50
CA LEU A 9 -14.49 -16.49 41.42
C LEU A 9 -14.60 -17.87 40.75
N ALA A 10 -14.39 -17.96 39.43
CA ALA A 10 -14.34 -19.24 38.70
C ALA A 10 -12.96 -19.52 38.08
N ALA A 11 -11.90 -18.86 38.58
CA ALA A 11 -10.51 -19.12 38.23
C ALA A 11 -9.68 -19.32 39.50
N LEU A 12 -9.97 -20.38 40.26
CA LEU A 12 -9.00 -20.99 41.18
C LEU A 12 -9.59 -22.32 41.69
N THR A 13 -8.76 -23.36 41.71
CA THR A 13 -9.00 -24.72 42.27
C THR A 13 -9.65 -25.72 41.31
N VAL A 14 -8.84 -26.49 40.56
CA VAL A 14 -8.59 -27.93 40.83
C VAL A 14 -7.21 -28.29 40.25
N CYS A 15 -6.17 -28.12 41.07
CA CYS A 15 -5.02 -29.01 41.03
C CYS A 15 -5.28 -30.15 42.02
N LEU A 16 -4.72 -31.33 41.70
CA LEU A 16 -4.64 -32.57 42.47
C LEU A 16 -5.69 -33.64 42.12
N GLY A 17 -5.21 -34.75 41.55
CA GLY A 17 -5.61 -36.05 42.05
C GLY A 17 -5.88 -37.17 41.04
N ASN A 18 -4.80 -37.82 40.61
CA ASN A 18 -4.67 -39.28 40.42
C ASN A 18 -5.37 -40.00 39.26
N GLY A 19 -4.57 -40.77 38.51
CA GLY A 19 -4.99 -42.06 37.97
C GLY A 19 -4.42 -42.41 36.60
N ALA A 20 -3.16 -42.85 36.57
CA ALA A 20 -2.45 -43.38 35.40
C ALA A 20 -3.20 -44.51 34.67
N TRP A 21 -3.09 -44.57 33.33
CA TRP A 21 -2.87 -45.80 32.52
C TRP A 21 -2.28 -45.41 31.14
N LEU A 22 -1.36 -46.25 30.65
CA LEU A 22 -0.43 -46.09 29.51
C LEU A 22 -1.00 -46.57 28.15
N CYS A 23 -0.45 -45.99 27.07
CA CYS A 23 -0.47 -46.41 25.65
C CYS A 23 -1.83 -46.28 24.93
N GLU A 24 -1.97 -45.84 23.68
CA GLU A 24 -1.09 -45.86 22.51
C GLU A 24 -1.56 -44.81 21.46
N ALA A 25 -0.72 -44.53 20.46
CA ALA A 25 -0.84 -43.47 19.47
C ALA A 25 -2.09 -43.52 18.56
N GLY A 26 -2.63 -42.32 18.27
CA GLY A 26 -3.59 -42.08 17.19
C GLY A 26 -3.99 -40.60 17.15
N TRP A 27 -3.31 -39.80 16.31
CA TRP A 27 -3.73 -38.42 16.05
C TRP A 27 -4.91 -38.47 15.08
N GLN A 28 -6.13 -38.36 15.63
CA GLN A 28 -7.33 -38.01 14.88
C GLN A 28 -7.64 -36.54 15.11
N ASN A 29 -7.86 -35.88 13.98
CA ASN A 29 -8.20 -34.49 13.79
C ASN A 29 -9.67 -34.31 14.22
N ASP A 30 -9.92 -33.74 15.42
CA ASP A 30 -11.28 -33.42 15.86
C ASP A 30 -11.54 -31.92 15.73
N GLY A 31 -12.59 -31.64 14.96
CA GLY A 31 -12.95 -30.34 14.46
C GLY A 31 -13.47 -29.37 15.51
N ILE A 32 -13.44 -28.12 15.08
CA ILE A 32 -14.12 -26.98 15.67
C ILE A 32 -15.60 -27.31 15.82
N VAL A 33 -16.07 -27.39 17.05
CA VAL A 33 -17.50 -27.50 17.38
C VAL A 33 -18.13 -26.13 17.15
N PRO A 34 -19.15 -25.97 16.29
CA PRO A 34 -19.86 -24.71 16.16
C PRO A 34 -20.68 -24.48 17.43
N ALA A 35 -20.48 -23.33 18.06
CA ALA A 35 -21.33 -22.87 19.16
C ALA A 35 -22.77 -22.74 18.64
N SER A 36 -23.70 -23.45 19.28
CA SER A 36 -25.11 -23.46 18.93
C SER A 36 -25.71 -22.06 19.00
N ALA A 37 -26.37 -21.66 17.91
CA ALA A 37 -27.14 -20.43 17.79
C ALA A 37 -28.13 -20.24 18.94
N ALA A 38 -27.86 -19.26 19.79
CA ALA A 38 -28.88 -18.62 20.61
C ALA A 38 -29.60 -17.59 19.73
N GLU A 39 -30.93 -17.71 19.62
CA GLU A 39 -31.80 -16.80 18.87
C GLU A 39 -31.56 -15.33 19.28
N LYS A 40 -30.85 -14.57 18.44
CA LYS A 40 -30.77 -13.11 18.55
C LYS A 40 -32.02 -12.49 17.91
N LYS A 41 -32.86 -11.87 18.73
CA LYS A 41 -33.91 -10.95 18.28
C LYS A 41 -33.25 -9.69 17.68
N GLY A 42 -33.37 -9.51 16.37
CA GLY A 42 -33.07 -8.27 15.65
C GLY A 42 -31.65 -8.11 15.11
N GLY A 43 -31.08 -9.15 14.49
CA GLY A 43 -29.74 -9.10 13.90
C GLY A 43 -29.67 -8.34 12.57
N THR A 44 -28.56 -7.64 12.35
CA THR A 44 -28.13 -7.10 11.05
C THR A 44 -27.97 -8.24 10.04
N ALA A 45 -28.19 -7.97 8.74
CA ALA A 45 -28.07 -8.96 7.66
C ALA A 45 -26.60 -9.38 7.38
N VAL A 46 -25.66 -8.78 8.11
CA VAL A 46 -24.22 -9.00 8.05
C VAL A 46 -23.85 -10.20 8.93
N SER A 47 -22.95 -11.05 8.43
CA SER A 47 -22.47 -12.25 9.12
C SER A 47 -21.12 -12.66 8.55
N GLY A 48 -20.39 -13.57 9.21
CA GLY A 48 -19.15 -14.15 8.66
C GLY A 48 -19.36 -15.31 7.69
N ASP A 49 -20.61 -15.63 7.33
CA ASP A 49 -20.94 -16.86 6.58
C ASP A 49 -20.41 -16.82 5.13
N TYR A 50 -20.22 -15.63 4.55
CA TYR A 50 -19.64 -15.43 3.22
C TYR A 50 -18.23 -16.01 3.06
N ALA A 51 -17.51 -16.23 4.17
CA ALA A 51 -16.21 -16.88 4.13
C ALA A 51 -16.29 -18.31 3.56
N ASN A 52 -17.46 -18.94 3.66
CA ASN A 52 -17.74 -20.26 3.08
C ASN A 52 -18.51 -20.18 1.75
N ALA A 53 -18.84 -18.96 1.29
CA ALA A 53 -19.50 -18.75 0.01
C ALA A 53 -18.51 -18.90 -1.15
N SER A 54 -19.04 -19.01 -2.37
CA SER A 54 -18.20 -19.34 -3.52
C SER A 54 -17.13 -18.29 -3.80
N LEU A 55 -17.41 -16.99 -3.64
CA LEU A 55 -16.57 -15.90 -4.14
C LEU A 55 -15.13 -15.96 -3.65
N PHE A 56 -14.85 -16.50 -2.46
CA PHE A 56 -13.49 -16.58 -1.92
C PHE A 56 -12.85 -17.97 -2.11
N ASP A 57 -13.40 -18.80 -2.99
CA ASP A 57 -12.79 -20.04 -3.48
C ASP A 57 -11.59 -19.72 -4.39
N ASP A 58 -10.41 -19.68 -3.80
CA ASP A 58 -9.16 -19.32 -4.45
C ASP A 58 -8.65 -20.32 -5.51
N SER A 59 -9.33 -21.46 -5.69
CA SER A 59 -8.96 -22.48 -6.68
C SER A 59 -9.36 -22.13 -8.12
N LYS A 60 -10.11 -21.04 -8.32
CA LYS A 60 -10.59 -20.61 -9.65
C LYS A 60 -10.70 -19.09 -9.76
N VAL A 61 -10.87 -18.62 -10.99
CA VAL A 61 -11.25 -17.22 -11.26
C VAL A 61 -12.78 -17.13 -11.33
N HIS A 62 -13.34 -16.32 -10.45
CA HIS A 62 -14.76 -16.04 -10.35
C HIS A 62 -15.24 -15.08 -11.43
N THR A 63 -16.55 -14.97 -11.63
CA THR A 63 -17.13 -13.92 -12.48
C THR A 63 -17.94 -12.94 -11.65
N VAL A 64 -17.66 -11.65 -11.81
CA VAL A 64 -18.47 -10.55 -11.28
C VAL A 64 -18.97 -9.73 -12.47
N ASN A 65 -20.24 -9.88 -12.83
CA ASN A 65 -20.85 -9.13 -13.91
C ASN A 65 -21.65 -7.95 -13.37
N ILE A 66 -21.15 -6.74 -13.63
CA ILE A 66 -21.77 -5.48 -13.25
C ILE A 66 -22.80 -5.12 -14.34
N ILE A 67 -24.08 -5.13 -13.97
CA ILE A 67 -25.21 -4.81 -14.84
C ILE A 67 -25.65 -3.38 -14.53
N ILE A 68 -25.29 -2.46 -15.42
CA ILE A 68 -25.37 -1.02 -15.16
C ILE A 68 -25.73 -0.24 -16.42
N SER A 69 -26.52 0.83 -16.26
CA SER A 69 -26.85 1.74 -17.35
C SER A 69 -25.65 2.63 -17.71
N ASP A 70 -25.64 3.19 -18.92
CA ASP A 70 -24.59 4.13 -19.33
C ASP A 70 -24.57 5.40 -18.47
N ASP A 71 -25.74 5.85 -18.00
CA ASP A 71 -25.87 7.02 -17.13
C ASP A 71 -25.22 6.78 -15.76
N GLU A 72 -25.43 5.60 -15.18
CA GLU A 72 -24.84 5.23 -13.90
C GLU A 72 -23.34 4.92 -14.05
N TRP A 73 -22.93 4.29 -15.15
CA TRP A 73 -21.50 4.07 -15.43
C TRP A 73 -20.73 5.38 -15.63
N ARG A 74 -21.35 6.45 -16.14
CA ARG A 74 -20.69 7.76 -16.26
C ARG A 74 -20.15 8.27 -14.93
N LYS A 75 -20.83 8.00 -13.81
CA LYS A 75 -20.31 8.34 -12.47
C LYS A 75 -18.97 7.67 -12.16
N ILE A 76 -18.74 6.46 -12.69
CA ILE A 76 -17.47 5.74 -12.57
C ILE A 76 -16.49 6.25 -13.63
N ALA A 77 -16.92 6.39 -14.89
CA ALA A 77 -16.06 6.78 -16.01
C ALA A 77 -15.54 8.22 -15.91
N GLU A 78 -16.29 9.12 -15.27
CA GLU A 78 -15.98 10.54 -15.09
C GLU A 78 -15.51 10.88 -13.68
N ALA A 79 -15.49 9.92 -12.74
CA ALA A 79 -14.92 10.11 -11.40
C ALA A 79 -13.49 10.66 -11.47
N ASP A 80 -13.13 11.45 -10.46
CA ASP A 80 -11.78 12.00 -10.23
C ASP A 80 -11.36 11.88 -8.74
N SER A 81 -10.37 12.65 -8.32
CA SER A 81 -9.88 12.66 -6.93
C SER A 81 -10.80 13.40 -5.95
N GLU A 82 -11.64 14.33 -6.42
CA GLU A 82 -12.52 15.15 -5.59
C GLU A 82 -13.97 14.63 -5.59
N ILE A 83 -14.42 14.09 -6.72
CA ILE A 83 -15.82 13.68 -6.94
C ILE A 83 -15.87 12.19 -7.26
N ARG A 84 -16.44 11.42 -6.32
CA ARG A 84 -16.68 9.97 -6.46
C ARG A 84 -18.08 9.60 -5.98
N GLU A 85 -19.01 9.62 -6.91
CA GLU A 85 -20.39 9.26 -6.62
C GLU A 85 -20.61 7.75 -6.71
N TYR A 86 -21.56 7.28 -5.90
CA TYR A 86 -22.03 5.92 -6.05
C TYR A 86 -23.03 5.83 -7.20
N ALA A 87 -22.78 4.87 -8.07
CA ALA A 87 -23.68 4.41 -9.10
C ALA A 87 -24.59 3.29 -8.56
N CYS A 88 -25.84 3.25 -9.01
CA CYS A 88 -26.76 2.15 -8.74
C CYS A 88 -26.65 1.10 -9.85
N CYS A 89 -26.48 -0.16 -9.48
CA CYS A 89 -26.42 -1.26 -10.42
C CYS A 89 -26.95 -2.56 -9.82
N ASP A 90 -27.09 -3.58 -10.66
CA ASP A 90 -27.19 -4.97 -10.22
C ASP A 90 -25.83 -5.64 -10.43
N VAL A 91 -25.51 -6.64 -9.62
CA VAL A 91 -24.29 -7.44 -9.76
C VAL A 91 -24.65 -8.91 -9.77
N GLU A 92 -24.11 -9.64 -10.73
CA GLU A 92 -24.17 -11.10 -10.79
C GLU A 92 -22.81 -11.68 -10.39
N ILE A 93 -22.76 -12.51 -9.34
CA ILE A 93 -21.55 -13.19 -8.87
C ILE A 93 -21.72 -14.68 -9.09
N ASP A 94 -20.90 -15.27 -9.97
CA ASP A 94 -20.99 -16.69 -10.37
C ASP A 94 -22.42 -17.15 -10.78
N GLY A 95 -23.21 -16.25 -11.35
CA GLY A 95 -24.60 -16.52 -11.76
C GLY A 95 -25.66 -16.22 -10.69
N GLU A 96 -25.26 -15.82 -9.48
CA GLU A 96 -26.18 -15.35 -8.44
C GLU A 96 -26.38 -13.84 -8.52
N MET A 97 -27.64 -13.41 -8.57
CA MET A 97 -28.03 -12.01 -8.79
C MET A 97 -28.27 -11.24 -7.48
N PHE A 98 -27.56 -10.12 -7.33
CA PHE A 98 -27.71 -9.14 -6.25
C PHE A 98 -28.18 -7.82 -6.84
N ARG A 99 -29.38 -7.37 -6.43
CA ARG A 99 -30.02 -6.19 -7.05
C ARG A 99 -29.85 -4.94 -6.21
N ASN A 100 -29.90 -3.79 -6.89
CA ASN A 100 -29.92 -2.47 -6.26
C ASN A 100 -28.69 -2.24 -5.35
N VAL A 101 -27.52 -2.66 -5.80
CA VAL A 101 -26.27 -2.46 -5.07
C VAL A 101 -25.63 -1.12 -5.43
N GLY A 102 -24.78 -0.61 -4.55
CA GLY A 102 -23.97 0.57 -4.83
C GLY A 102 -22.63 0.20 -5.45
N LEU A 103 -22.18 0.95 -6.46
CA LEU A 103 -20.85 0.83 -7.07
C LEU A 103 -20.13 2.17 -7.01
N LYS A 104 -18.87 2.21 -6.56
CA LYS A 104 -18.05 3.43 -6.52
C LYS A 104 -16.67 3.16 -7.12
N ALA A 105 -16.08 4.15 -7.76
CA ALA A 105 -14.65 4.13 -8.05
C ALA A 105 -13.84 4.27 -6.74
N LYS A 106 -12.72 3.55 -6.61
CA LYS A 106 -11.83 3.58 -5.45
C LYS A 106 -10.35 3.68 -5.82
N GLY A 107 -9.53 3.93 -4.81
CA GLY A 107 -8.07 4.01 -4.89
C GLY A 107 -7.56 5.43 -5.07
N HIS A 108 -6.27 5.65 -4.86
CA HIS A 108 -5.62 6.94 -5.07
C HIS A 108 -4.56 6.84 -6.17
N ALA A 109 -3.42 6.22 -5.88
CA ALA A 109 -2.34 6.03 -6.86
C ALA A 109 -2.76 5.13 -8.03
N SER A 110 -3.34 3.96 -7.74
CA SER A 110 -3.83 3.02 -8.75
C SER A 110 -4.97 3.57 -9.61
N PHE A 111 -5.77 4.49 -9.05
CA PHE A 111 -6.79 5.23 -9.78
C PHE A 111 -6.13 6.20 -10.78
N ASN A 112 -5.21 7.04 -10.30
CA ASN A 112 -4.50 8.01 -11.14
C ASN A 112 -3.68 7.31 -12.24
N PHE A 113 -3.08 6.16 -11.93
CA PHE A 113 -2.38 5.32 -12.91
C PHE A 113 -3.29 4.90 -14.06
N ALA A 114 -4.44 4.32 -13.74
CA ALA A 114 -5.42 3.93 -14.76
C ALA A 114 -5.82 5.17 -15.56
N ARG A 115 -6.20 6.27 -14.90
CA ARG A 115 -6.65 7.50 -15.58
C ARG A 115 -5.60 8.17 -16.48
N GLY A 116 -4.32 8.00 -16.16
CA GLY A 116 -3.20 8.51 -16.96
C GLY A 116 -2.96 7.74 -18.26
N ARG A 117 -3.51 6.53 -18.41
CA ARG A 117 -3.38 5.73 -19.63
C ARG A 117 -4.19 6.35 -20.79
N ARG A 118 -3.67 6.21 -22.01
CA ARG A 118 -4.33 6.65 -23.26
C ARG A 118 -4.95 5.51 -24.06
N ASP A 119 -4.82 4.29 -23.57
CA ASP A 119 -5.39 3.10 -24.17
C ASP A 119 -6.73 2.73 -23.50
N ARG A 120 -7.30 1.59 -23.92
CA ARG A 120 -8.56 1.07 -23.37
C ARG A 120 -8.52 0.72 -21.88
N THR A 121 -7.34 0.70 -21.25
CA THR A 121 -7.21 0.38 -19.82
C THR A 121 -7.51 1.59 -18.92
N ARG A 122 -7.72 2.78 -19.49
CA ARG A 122 -8.01 4.02 -18.76
C ARG A 122 -9.21 3.94 -17.81
N GLU A 123 -10.22 3.15 -18.18
CA GLU A 123 -11.43 2.96 -17.38
C GLU A 123 -11.29 1.87 -16.31
N ARG A 124 -10.20 1.10 -16.30
CA ARG A 124 -9.95 0.00 -15.34
C ARG A 124 -9.49 0.53 -13.98
N VAL A 125 -10.26 1.45 -13.41
CA VAL A 125 -10.05 1.94 -12.03
C VAL A 125 -10.47 0.87 -11.03
N GLY A 126 -9.96 0.94 -9.79
CA GLY A 126 -10.47 0.12 -8.70
C GLY A 126 -11.96 0.39 -8.48
N LEU A 127 -12.72 -0.63 -8.12
CA LEU A 127 -14.16 -0.52 -7.84
C LEU A 127 -14.48 -1.01 -6.43
N ARG A 128 -15.52 -0.47 -5.82
CA ARG A 128 -16.09 -0.97 -4.57
C ARG A 128 -17.58 -1.23 -4.78
N ILE A 129 -18.03 -2.43 -4.41
CA ILE A 129 -19.43 -2.81 -4.37
C ILE A 129 -19.89 -2.72 -2.92
N SER A 130 -20.98 -2.02 -2.67
CA SER A 130 -21.68 -1.98 -1.39
C SER A 130 -23.05 -2.61 -1.56
N PHE A 131 -23.22 -3.84 -1.07
CA PHE A 131 -24.47 -4.60 -1.21
C PHE A 131 -25.60 -3.96 -0.40
N ASP A 132 -25.28 -3.48 0.81
CA ASP A 132 -26.25 -3.02 1.80
C ASP A 132 -26.62 -1.52 1.67
N ARG A 133 -26.10 -0.85 0.63
CA ARG A 133 -26.17 0.61 0.50
C ARG A 133 -27.60 1.09 0.31
N ASN A 134 -28.30 0.50 -0.66
CA ASN A 134 -29.65 0.93 -1.04
C ASN A 134 -30.73 0.02 -0.42
N ASP A 135 -30.37 -1.18 0.04
CA ASP A 135 -31.21 -2.07 0.84
C ASP A 135 -30.36 -2.74 1.93
N LYS A 136 -30.64 -2.45 3.20
CA LYS A 136 -29.89 -2.96 4.35
C LYS A 136 -29.97 -4.47 4.55
N ASN A 137 -30.87 -5.16 3.83
CA ASN A 137 -30.99 -6.61 3.87
C ASN A 137 -30.25 -7.31 2.72
N THR A 138 -29.73 -6.56 1.73
CA THR A 138 -28.96 -7.13 0.63
C THR A 138 -27.51 -7.25 1.05
N THR A 139 -27.03 -8.49 1.16
CA THR A 139 -25.63 -8.84 1.40
C THR A 139 -25.20 -9.95 0.45
N TYR A 140 -23.90 -10.08 0.20
CA TYR A 140 -23.35 -11.29 -0.42
C TYR A 140 -23.10 -12.32 0.69
N HIS A 141 -24.10 -13.15 1.00
CA HIS A 141 -24.04 -14.18 2.04
C HIS A 141 -23.52 -13.67 3.40
N GLY A 142 -23.84 -12.43 3.77
CA GLY A 142 -23.35 -11.77 4.98
C GLY A 142 -22.27 -10.70 4.76
N LEU A 143 -21.63 -10.67 3.58
CA LEU A 143 -20.67 -9.62 3.20
C LEU A 143 -21.42 -8.34 2.79
N ASP A 144 -21.09 -7.22 3.42
CA ASP A 144 -21.68 -5.89 3.16
C ASP A 144 -20.95 -5.13 2.04
N LYS A 145 -19.62 -5.24 1.97
CA LYS A 145 -18.79 -4.54 0.98
C LYS A 145 -17.74 -5.46 0.37
N LEU A 146 -17.51 -5.28 -0.93
CA LEU A 146 -16.47 -5.97 -1.69
C LEU A 146 -15.62 -4.96 -2.45
N SER A 147 -14.31 -5.00 -2.22
CA SER A 147 -13.33 -4.24 -2.99
C SER A 147 -12.88 -5.06 -4.20
N LEU A 148 -12.91 -4.46 -5.39
CA LEU A 148 -12.34 -4.99 -6.62
C LEU A 148 -11.09 -4.17 -6.93
N ASN A 149 -9.92 -4.71 -6.59
CA ASN A 149 -8.63 -4.09 -6.86
C ASN A 149 -8.21 -4.33 -8.31
N ASN A 150 -7.78 -3.28 -8.99
CA ASN A 150 -7.49 -3.30 -10.44
C ASN A 150 -6.08 -3.82 -10.80
N LEU A 151 -5.27 -4.20 -9.80
CA LEU A 151 -3.92 -4.77 -9.97
C LEU A 151 -2.93 -3.85 -10.72
N ALA A 152 -3.21 -2.55 -10.76
CA ALA A 152 -2.47 -1.60 -11.59
C ALA A 152 -1.04 -1.31 -11.13
N ALA A 153 -0.77 -1.49 -9.84
CA ALA A 153 0.52 -1.21 -9.20
C ALA A 153 1.37 -2.49 -9.00
N ASP A 154 0.97 -3.61 -9.60
CA ASP A 154 1.62 -4.90 -9.40
C ASP A 154 1.77 -5.68 -10.71
N THR A 155 2.99 -5.68 -11.24
CA THR A 155 3.36 -6.40 -12.48
C THR A 155 3.21 -7.92 -12.34
N THR A 156 3.25 -8.46 -11.11
CA THR A 156 2.97 -9.88 -10.84
C THR A 156 1.48 -10.19 -10.74
N CYS A 157 0.64 -9.17 -10.53
CA CYS A 157 -0.78 -9.29 -10.23
C CYS A 157 -1.11 -10.19 -9.01
N MET A 158 -0.15 -10.50 -8.13
CA MET A 158 -0.25 -11.50 -7.06
C MET A 158 0.12 -11.00 -5.65
N LYS A 159 0.72 -9.82 -5.48
CA LYS A 159 1.29 -9.40 -4.20
C LYS A 159 0.25 -9.29 -3.09
N ASP A 160 -0.85 -8.57 -3.35
CA ASP A 160 -2.00 -8.48 -2.42
C ASP A 160 -2.51 -9.89 -2.06
N PHE A 161 -2.70 -10.73 -3.07
CA PHE A 161 -3.26 -12.06 -2.92
C PHE A 161 -2.35 -12.95 -2.05
N ILE A 162 -1.06 -13.04 -2.37
CA ILE A 162 -0.09 -13.78 -1.55
C ILE A 162 -0.02 -13.20 -0.14
N ALA A 163 -0.09 -11.87 -0.01
CA ALA A 163 -0.04 -11.20 1.28
C ALA A 163 -1.18 -11.61 2.20
N TYR A 164 -2.42 -11.48 1.74
CA TYR A 164 -3.59 -11.81 2.54
C TYR A 164 -3.64 -13.30 2.87
N HIS A 165 -3.25 -14.19 1.95
CA HIS A 165 -3.21 -15.63 2.24
C HIS A 165 -2.15 -15.96 3.30
N MET A 166 -0.96 -15.35 3.23
CA MET A 166 0.11 -15.58 4.22
C MET A 166 -0.21 -15.02 5.59
N MET A 167 -0.87 -13.85 5.63
CA MET A 167 -1.39 -13.28 6.86
C MET A 167 -2.43 -14.22 7.51
N ASN A 168 -3.42 -14.70 6.74
CA ASN A 168 -4.43 -15.63 7.24
C ASN A 168 -3.82 -16.99 7.68
N ASP A 169 -2.91 -17.57 6.90
CA ASP A 169 -2.23 -18.84 7.24
C ASP A 169 -1.41 -18.72 8.54
N MET A 170 -0.84 -17.53 8.80
CA MET A 170 -0.12 -17.24 10.04
C MET A 170 -1.04 -16.85 11.21
N GLY A 171 -2.35 -16.77 11.00
CA GLY A 171 -3.36 -16.46 12.01
C GLY A 171 -3.55 -14.98 12.29
N VAL A 172 -3.12 -14.10 11.38
CA VAL A 172 -3.42 -12.66 11.43
C VAL A 172 -4.83 -12.44 10.90
N HIS A 173 -5.64 -11.64 11.60
CA HIS A 173 -6.93 -11.21 11.07
C HIS A 173 -6.72 -10.37 9.79
N SER A 174 -6.99 -10.98 8.65
CA SER A 174 -6.67 -10.43 7.34
C SER A 174 -7.85 -10.60 6.38
N PRO A 175 -8.03 -9.68 5.41
CA PRO A 175 -9.04 -9.84 4.36
C PRO A 175 -8.95 -11.20 3.66
N LEU A 176 -10.09 -11.74 3.23
CA LEU A 176 -10.17 -12.80 2.23
C LEU A 176 -10.02 -12.21 0.82
N SER A 177 -9.47 -12.99 -0.11
CA SER A 177 -9.31 -12.55 -1.49
C SER A 177 -9.39 -13.67 -2.51
N SER A 178 -9.81 -13.35 -3.74
CA SER A 178 -9.81 -14.26 -4.87
C SER A 178 -9.77 -13.49 -6.20
N TYR A 179 -9.40 -14.15 -7.29
CA TYR A 179 -9.42 -13.52 -8.61
C TYR A 179 -10.83 -13.49 -9.21
N THR A 180 -11.16 -12.36 -9.84
CA THR A 180 -12.42 -12.18 -10.56
C THR A 180 -12.17 -11.68 -11.98
N LEU A 181 -12.85 -12.30 -12.94
CA LEU A 181 -13.13 -11.67 -14.23
C LEU A 181 -14.31 -10.73 -14.03
N VAL A 182 -14.01 -9.43 -13.99
CA VAL A 182 -15.07 -8.41 -13.99
C VAL A 182 -15.62 -8.30 -15.40
N LYS A 183 -16.94 -8.25 -15.51
CA LYS A 183 -17.68 -8.00 -16.73
C LYS A 183 -18.54 -6.77 -16.57
N LYS A 184 -18.76 -6.04 -17.67
CA LYS A 184 -19.73 -4.94 -17.74
C LYS A 184 -20.81 -5.33 -18.75
N ASN A 185 -22.05 -5.46 -18.28
CA ASN A 185 -23.20 -5.83 -19.11
C ASN A 185 -22.95 -7.11 -19.95
N GLY A 186 -22.27 -8.10 -19.37
CA GLY A 186 -21.94 -9.38 -20.00
C GLY A 186 -20.63 -9.41 -20.80
N GLU A 187 -19.99 -8.27 -21.05
CA GLU A 187 -18.71 -8.19 -21.77
C GLU A 187 -17.52 -8.20 -20.82
N ASP A 188 -16.47 -8.97 -21.16
CA ASP A 188 -15.23 -9.05 -20.38
C ASP A 188 -14.58 -7.66 -20.25
N PHE A 189 -14.41 -7.20 -19.01
CA PHE A 189 -13.85 -5.87 -18.72
C PHE A 189 -12.36 -5.96 -18.36
N ALA A 190 -12.02 -6.65 -17.28
CA ALA A 190 -10.65 -6.91 -16.86
C ALA A 190 -10.58 -7.99 -15.77
N LEU A 191 -9.35 -8.49 -15.52
CA LEU A 191 -9.03 -9.25 -14.31
C LEU A 191 -8.89 -8.28 -13.14
N PHE A 192 -9.55 -8.58 -12.03
CA PHE A 192 -9.45 -7.87 -10.77
C PHE A 192 -9.18 -8.85 -9.63
N LEU A 193 -8.69 -8.33 -8.51
CA LEU A 193 -8.68 -9.06 -7.25
C LEU A 193 -9.88 -8.63 -6.43
N ALA A 194 -10.78 -9.58 -6.15
CA ALA A 194 -11.83 -9.40 -5.16
C ALA A 194 -11.21 -9.52 -3.77
N VAL A 195 -11.45 -8.52 -2.93
CA VAL A 195 -10.93 -8.41 -1.57
C VAL A 195 -12.09 -8.05 -0.66
N GLU A 196 -12.27 -8.81 0.41
CA GLU A 196 -13.16 -8.46 1.51
C GLU A 196 -12.79 -7.07 2.06
N ASP A 197 -13.78 -6.17 2.14
CA ASP A 197 -13.54 -4.83 2.70
C ASP A 197 -13.46 -4.92 4.23
N VAL A 198 -12.56 -4.14 4.83
CA VAL A 198 -12.43 -4.06 6.30
C VAL A 198 -13.54 -3.16 6.84
N ASP A 199 -14.69 -3.78 7.11
CA ASP A 199 -15.90 -3.14 7.65
C ASP A 199 -16.63 -4.14 8.59
N LYS A 200 -17.94 -3.95 8.81
CA LYS A 200 -18.74 -4.76 9.75
C LYS A 200 -18.67 -6.26 9.50
N SER A 201 -18.76 -6.69 8.25
CA SER A 201 -18.73 -8.12 7.91
C SER A 201 -17.39 -8.76 8.31
N PHE A 202 -16.29 -8.10 7.98
CA PHE A 202 -14.94 -8.45 8.42
C PHE A 202 -14.85 -8.50 9.95
N ALA A 203 -15.42 -7.51 10.64
CA ALA A 203 -15.42 -7.47 12.10
C ALA A 203 -16.15 -8.67 12.72
N VAL A 204 -17.33 -9.02 12.18
CA VAL A 204 -18.07 -10.20 12.60
C VAL A 204 -17.29 -11.49 12.35
N ARG A 205 -16.67 -11.64 11.17
CA ARG A 205 -15.92 -12.85 10.81
C ARG A 205 -14.72 -13.09 11.73
N ASN A 206 -13.94 -12.05 12.03
CA ASN A 206 -12.69 -12.19 12.77
C ASN A 206 -12.87 -12.04 14.30
N TYR A 207 -13.83 -11.23 14.74
CA TYR A 207 -13.98 -10.90 16.17
C TYR A 207 -15.30 -11.38 16.77
N GLY A 208 -16.27 -11.81 15.94
CA GLY A 208 -17.61 -12.21 16.38
C GLY A 208 -18.51 -11.04 16.77
N ASP A 209 -18.08 -9.82 16.48
CA ASP A 209 -18.71 -8.57 16.92
C ASP A 209 -18.59 -7.51 15.82
N GLU A 210 -19.73 -6.96 15.40
CA GLU A 210 -19.80 -5.92 14.35
C GLU A 210 -19.46 -4.52 14.88
N GLU A 211 -19.40 -4.36 16.21
CA GLU A 211 -19.16 -3.08 16.89
C GLU A 211 -17.71 -2.95 17.36
N VAL A 212 -16.78 -3.73 16.78
CA VAL A 212 -15.34 -3.51 16.96
C VAL A 212 -14.96 -2.22 16.24
N ASP A 213 -14.14 -1.40 16.91
CA ASP A 213 -13.70 -0.13 16.35
C ASP A 213 -12.54 -0.37 15.36
N LEU A 214 -12.80 -0.01 14.11
CA LEU A 214 -11.86 -0.10 13.01
C LEU A 214 -11.49 1.31 12.56
N TYR A 215 -10.20 1.55 12.38
CA TYR A 215 -9.66 2.83 11.97
C TYR A 215 -8.78 2.64 10.75
N GLN A 216 -8.92 3.50 9.76
CA GLN A 216 -8.03 3.55 8.59
C GLN A 216 -7.19 4.82 8.71
N PRO A 217 -6.09 4.79 9.48
CA PRO A 217 -5.32 5.99 9.71
C PRO A 217 -4.64 6.46 8.42
N GLU A 218 -4.63 7.76 8.20
CA GLU A 218 -3.95 8.40 7.09
C GLU A 218 -3.04 9.51 7.59
N SER A 219 -1.72 9.27 7.66
CA SER A 219 -0.74 10.32 7.97
C SER A 219 -1.02 11.61 7.20
N GLU A 220 -0.90 12.74 7.89
CA GLU A 220 -1.11 14.04 7.27
C GLU A 220 -0.25 14.18 6.02
N SER A 221 -0.92 14.31 4.87
CA SER A 221 -0.22 14.67 3.65
C SER A 221 0.44 16.03 3.86
N ALA A 222 1.72 16.15 3.52
CA ALA A 222 2.26 17.46 3.25
C ALA A 222 1.48 17.98 2.05
N THR A 223 0.50 18.85 2.29
CA THR A 223 -0.43 19.36 1.28
C THR A 223 0.24 20.20 0.19
N HIS A 224 1.57 20.27 0.13
CA HIS A 224 2.29 21.12 -0.80
C HIS A 224 3.55 20.43 -1.34
N GLN A 225 3.43 19.95 -2.58
CA GLN A 225 4.48 19.59 -3.54
C GLN A 225 5.40 18.41 -3.22
N SER A 226 5.56 17.55 -4.23
CA SER A 226 6.80 16.80 -4.41
C SER A 226 7.99 17.78 -4.40
N ASP A 227 8.90 17.72 -3.41
CA ASP A 227 10.21 18.36 -3.54
C ASP A 227 11.02 17.57 -4.57
N LEU A 228 10.79 17.88 -5.85
CA LEU A 228 11.50 17.32 -6.98
C LEU A 228 13.02 17.48 -6.81
N ASN A 229 13.49 18.50 -6.09
CA ASN A 229 14.91 18.63 -5.76
C ASN A 229 15.36 17.61 -4.70
N ALA A 230 14.53 17.22 -3.72
CA ALA A 230 14.86 16.14 -2.78
C ALA A 230 15.00 14.80 -3.50
N VAL A 231 14.05 14.50 -4.37
CA VAL A 231 14.06 13.30 -5.21
C VAL A 231 15.31 13.27 -6.08
N LEU A 232 15.60 14.36 -6.78
CA LEU A 232 16.72 14.41 -7.71
C LEU A 232 18.09 14.54 -7.01
N ARG A 233 18.15 14.99 -5.74
CA ARG A 233 19.37 14.87 -4.92
C ARG A 233 19.71 13.41 -4.66
N VAL A 234 18.72 12.63 -4.21
CA VAL A 234 18.82 11.19 -3.98
C VAL A 234 19.16 10.45 -5.28
N PHE A 235 18.58 10.84 -6.42
CA PHE A 235 18.90 10.24 -7.72
C PHE A 235 20.25 10.67 -8.30
N SER A 236 20.77 11.84 -7.90
CA SER A 236 22.09 12.30 -8.33
C SER A 236 23.26 11.53 -7.70
N GLY A 237 22.97 10.66 -6.74
CA GLY A 237 23.94 9.86 -5.99
C GLY A 237 24.81 10.63 -4.99
N ARG A 238 24.78 11.96 -4.98
CA ARG A 238 25.55 12.80 -4.05
C ARG A 238 25.37 12.43 -2.56
N GLU A 239 24.20 11.95 -2.18
CA GLU A 239 23.92 11.49 -0.81
C GLU A 239 24.76 10.25 -0.41
N TYR A 240 25.36 9.54 -1.37
CA TYR A 240 26.06 8.26 -1.20
C TYR A 240 27.59 8.37 -1.32
N GLU A 241 28.13 9.54 -1.69
CA GLU A 241 29.57 9.72 -2.01
C GLU A 241 30.52 9.30 -0.87
N ASN A 242 30.10 9.43 0.38
CA ASN A 242 30.91 9.14 1.57
C ASN A 242 30.48 7.87 2.31
N MET A 243 29.54 7.11 1.77
CA MET A 243 29.07 5.85 2.36
C MET A 243 30.02 4.70 2.01
N ASP A 244 30.01 3.64 2.81
CA ASP A 244 30.70 2.39 2.53
C ASP A 244 29.73 1.32 2.00
N THR A 245 30.24 0.30 1.30
CA THR A 245 29.40 -0.70 0.60
C THR A 245 28.50 -1.56 1.51
N THR A 246 28.69 -1.47 2.83
CA THR A 246 27.85 -2.11 3.85
C THR A 246 26.76 -1.18 4.38
N ASP A 247 26.87 0.13 4.12
CA ASP A 247 25.83 1.10 4.40
C ASP A 247 24.60 0.82 3.54
N ARG A 248 23.46 0.96 4.19
CA ARG A 248 22.15 0.76 3.60
C ARG A 248 21.45 2.09 3.58
N VAL A 249 20.82 2.38 2.46
CA VAL A 249 20.14 3.63 2.21
C VAL A 249 18.66 3.33 2.07
N GLU A 250 17.85 4.18 2.68
CA GLU A 250 16.44 4.28 2.34
C GLU A 250 16.23 5.64 1.63
N PRO A 251 16.19 5.63 0.29
CA PRO A 251 15.98 6.83 -0.52
C PRO A 251 14.70 7.62 -0.20
N TRP A 252 13.57 6.94 -0.01
CA TRP A 252 12.31 7.53 0.40
C TRP A 252 12.34 8.13 1.79
N CYS A 253 13.15 7.60 2.69
CA CYS A 253 13.41 8.24 3.96
C CYS A 253 14.08 9.61 3.78
N ILE A 254 15.11 9.68 2.95
CA ILE A 254 15.82 10.93 2.66
C ILE A 254 14.89 11.93 1.93
N ILE A 255 14.09 11.43 0.99
CA ILE A 255 13.09 12.24 0.27
C ILE A 255 12.02 12.72 1.24
N SER A 256 11.50 11.83 2.08
CA SER A 256 10.45 12.12 3.06
C SER A 256 10.89 13.16 4.07
N GLU A 257 12.08 13.05 4.67
CA GLU A 257 12.57 14.03 5.65
C GLU A 257 12.55 15.47 5.11
N LYS A 258 12.69 15.64 3.79
CA LYS A 258 12.59 16.95 3.13
C LYS A 258 11.16 17.37 2.81
N MET A 259 10.26 16.40 2.59
CA MET A 259 8.82 16.63 2.34
C MET A 259 8.00 16.72 3.64
N HIS A 260 8.50 16.15 4.73
CA HIS A 260 7.83 15.93 6.02
C HIS A 260 8.79 16.26 7.17
N PRO A 261 8.80 17.51 7.66
CA PRO A 261 9.69 17.89 8.76
C PRO A 261 9.31 17.16 10.06
N GLU A 262 10.31 16.89 10.91
CA GLU A 262 10.22 16.08 12.16
C GLU A 262 9.15 16.54 13.16
N ASN A 263 8.59 17.73 13.00
CA ASN A 263 7.50 18.26 13.82
C ASN A 263 6.12 17.69 13.48
N LEU A 264 6.00 16.85 12.44
CA LEU A 264 4.79 16.06 12.20
C LEU A 264 4.67 14.97 13.27
N LYS A 265 4.00 15.33 14.37
CA LYS A 265 3.50 14.35 15.35
C LYS A 265 2.42 13.52 14.66
N ASP A 266 2.82 12.41 14.05
CA ASP A 266 1.91 11.59 13.28
C ASP A 266 1.20 10.55 14.17
N ALA A 267 -0.05 10.85 14.51
CA ALA A 267 -0.94 9.96 15.25
C ALA A 267 -1.26 8.65 14.49
N ALA A 268 -1.09 8.58 13.16
CA ALA A 268 -1.33 7.36 12.38
C ALA A 268 -0.41 6.20 12.83
N CYS A 269 0.78 6.52 13.35
CA CYS A 269 1.71 5.55 13.93
C CYS A 269 1.37 5.16 15.39
N CYS A 270 0.18 5.47 15.91
CA CYS A 270 -0.21 5.25 17.30
C CYS A 270 0.68 5.99 18.32
N ARG A 271 1.09 7.22 17.99
CA ARG A 271 1.85 8.09 18.89
C ARG A 271 0.91 8.95 19.72
N TRP A 272 1.24 9.13 21.00
CA TRP A 272 0.55 10.10 21.85
C TRP A 272 1.01 11.53 21.54
N ILE A 273 0.06 12.44 21.37
CA ILE A 273 0.29 13.84 21.03
C ILE A 273 0.00 14.75 22.21
N ASP A 274 -1.26 14.76 22.66
CA ASP A 274 -1.83 15.49 23.80
C ASP A 274 -3.27 15.02 24.11
N ASP A 275 -3.96 15.70 25.02
CA ASP A 275 -5.33 15.40 25.45
C ASP A 275 -6.43 15.97 24.52
N ASP A 276 -6.09 16.62 23.40
CA ASP A 276 -7.07 17.17 22.47
C ASP A 276 -7.40 16.14 21.39
N PRO A 277 -8.65 15.63 21.29
CA PRO A 277 -9.03 14.73 20.21
C PRO A 277 -8.73 15.31 18.82
N ALA A 278 -8.81 16.62 18.63
CA ALA A 278 -8.54 17.24 17.33
C ALA A 278 -7.11 16.95 16.82
N SER A 279 -6.16 16.64 17.70
CA SER A 279 -4.79 16.26 17.36
C SER A 279 -4.66 14.90 16.65
N TYR A 280 -5.70 14.06 16.67
CA TYR A 280 -5.68 12.69 16.14
C TYR A 280 -6.71 12.49 15.01
N GLN A 281 -7.12 13.57 14.34
CA GLN A 281 -8.09 13.53 13.23
C GLN A 281 -7.73 12.49 12.17
N ASN A 282 -6.44 12.36 11.85
CA ASN A 282 -5.91 11.36 10.92
C ASN A 282 -6.18 9.89 11.29
N ILE A 283 -6.56 9.55 12.52
CA ILE A 283 -6.94 8.17 12.90
C ILE A 283 -8.38 7.86 12.49
N TRP A 284 -9.30 8.83 12.60
CA TRP A 284 -10.74 8.59 12.46
C TRP A 284 -11.44 9.40 11.37
N ASP A 285 -10.74 10.29 10.67
CA ASP A 285 -11.24 10.97 9.47
C ASP A 285 -11.21 10.01 8.29
N SER A 286 -12.03 8.97 8.36
CA SER A 286 -12.31 8.06 7.25
C SER A 286 -13.67 8.38 6.67
N ASP A 287 -13.75 8.43 5.33
CA ASP A 287 -15.02 8.60 4.60
C ASP A 287 -16.04 7.48 4.88
N GLU A 288 -15.58 6.33 5.36
CA GLU A 288 -16.36 5.09 5.37
C GLU A 288 -16.54 4.49 6.78
N LEU A 289 -15.57 4.67 7.67
CA LEU A 289 -15.61 4.17 9.05
C LEU A 289 -16.08 5.26 10.01
N LYS A 290 -17.04 4.92 10.86
CA LYS A 290 -17.60 5.86 11.84
C LYS A 290 -16.84 5.74 13.16
N CYS A 291 -16.62 6.88 13.79
CA CYS A 291 -15.99 6.96 15.10
C CYS A 291 -16.79 7.92 15.99
N THR A 292 -17.21 7.44 17.15
CA THR A 292 -17.95 8.19 18.17
C THR A 292 -17.01 8.86 19.16
N ASP A 293 -17.54 9.80 19.96
CA ASP A 293 -16.77 10.45 21.01
C ASP A 293 -16.31 9.50 22.13
N GLU A 294 -16.95 8.34 22.27
CA GLU A 294 -16.50 7.33 23.25
C GLU A 294 -15.32 6.54 22.70
N ASP A 295 -15.41 6.08 21.45
CA ASP A 295 -14.35 5.36 20.74
C ASP A 295 -13.06 6.20 20.72
N ARG A 296 -13.18 7.52 20.46
CA ARG A 296 -12.06 8.48 20.56
C ARG A 296 -11.38 8.46 21.93
N LYS A 297 -12.14 8.45 23.03
CA LYS A 297 -11.57 8.43 24.39
C LYS A 297 -10.87 7.11 24.69
N VAL A 298 -11.43 5.98 24.24
CA VAL A 298 -10.82 4.67 24.41
C VAL A 298 -9.49 4.61 23.66
N MET A 299 -9.50 4.98 22.36
CA MET A 299 -8.29 5.06 21.54
C MET A 299 -7.23 5.96 22.20
N MET A 300 -7.59 7.19 22.59
CA MET A 300 -6.66 8.11 23.25
C MET A 300 -6.08 7.52 24.55
N ASN A 301 -6.89 6.83 25.36
CA ASN A 301 -6.40 6.14 26.56
C ASN A 301 -5.38 5.05 26.20
N CYS A 302 -5.65 4.26 25.17
CA CYS A 302 -4.70 3.26 24.68
C CYS A 302 -3.39 3.91 24.25
N LEU A 303 -3.45 5.02 23.51
CA LEU A 303 -2.27 5.75 23.05
C LEU A 303 -1.45 6.32 24.23
N ASP A 304 -2.09 6.90 25.24
CA ASP A 304 -1.41 7.41 26.44
C ASP A 304 -0.71 6.28 27.20
N ARG A 305 -1.42 5.17 27.46
CA ARG A 305 -0.85 3.99 28.15
C ARG A 305 0.28 3.35 27.36
N LEU A 306 0.16 3.27 26.04
CA LEU A 306 1.19 2.75 25.14
C LEU A 306 2.46 3.59 25.20
N ASN A 307 2.33 4.91 25.11
CA ASN A 307 3.45 5.83 24.95
C ASN A 307 4.07 6.24 26.29
N ASN A 308 3.23 6.65 27.26
CA ASN A 308 3.64 7.25 28.54
C ASN A 308 3.51 6.30 29.75
N GLY A 309 2.82 5.17 29.59
CA GLY A 309 2.66 4.18 30.66
C GLY A 309 3.93 3.37 30.96
N SER A 310 3.86 2.53 31.99
CA SER A 310 4.90 1.54 32.26
C SER A 310 4.98 0.50 31.12
N SER A 311 6.06 -0.31 31.09
CA SER A 311 6.14 -1.41 30.11
C SER A 311 4.97 -2.40 30.24
N GLU A 312 4.49 -2.65 31.47
CA GLU A 312 3.33 -3.52 31.70
C GLU A 312 2.03 -2.88 31.19
N ASP A 313 1.84 -1.58 31.44
CA ASP A 313 0.69 -0.83 30.92
C ASP A 313 0.67 -0.83 29.39
N ALA A 314 1.82 -0.54 28.78
CA ALA A 314 1.95 -0.50 27.33
C ALA A 314 1.68 -1.86 26.68
N LEU A 315 2.16 -2.96 27.27
CA LEU A 315 1.87 -4.30 26.74
C LEU A 315 0.40 -4.69 26.95
N SER A 316 -0.25 -4.23 28.02
CA SER A 316 -1.64 -4.57 28.31
C SER A 316 -2.68 -3.95 27.36
N VAL A 317 -2.27 -2.96 26.56
CA VAL A 317 -3.11 -2.35 25.50
C VAL A 317 -2.79 -2.90 24.11
N LEU A 318 -1.99 -3.97 24.01
CA LEU A 318 -1.58 -4.56 22.75
C LEU A 318 -2.02 -6.02 22.66
N ASP A 319 -2.60 -6.41 21.52
CA ASP A 319 -2.71 -7.82 21.17
C ASP A 319 -1.35 -8.28 20.62
N THR A 320 -0.45 -8.62 21.54
CA THR A 320 0.94 -8.94 21.18
C THR A 320 1.04 -10.17 20.28
N ASP A 321 0.14 -11.15 20.39
CA ASP A 321 0.17 -12.34 19.51
C ASP A 321 -0.20 -11.96 18.07
N GLN A 322 -1.28 -11.20 17.87
CA GLN A 322 -1.64 -10.68 16.54
C GLN A 322 -0.53 -9.79 15.97
N LEU A 323 0.08 -8.93 16.78
CA LEU A 323 1.14 -8.03 16.32
C LEU A 323 2.42 -8.79 15.92
N MET A 324 2.85 -9.79 16.69
CA MET A 324 4.02 -10.59 16.33
C MET A 324 3.80 -11.34 15.02
N ARG A 325 2.60 -11.90 14.80
CA ARG A 325 2.23 -12.59 13.53
C ARG A 325 2.18 -11.62 12.37
N TYR A 326 1.54 -10.46 12.56
CA TYR A 326 1.50 -9.38 11.58
C TYR A 326 2.91 -8.99 11.15
N TRP A 327 3.80 -8.71 12.11
CA TRP A 327 5.16 -8.27 11.82
C TRP A 327 6.03 -9.35 11.18
N ALA A 328 5.79 -10.63 11.48
CA ALA A 328 6.52 -11.72 10.84
C ALA A 328 6.26 -11.76 9.33
N VAL A 329 5.00 -11.55 8.91
CA VAL A 329 4.62 -11.55 7.49
C VAL A 329 4.86 -10.19 6.83
N HIS A 330 4.50 -9.09 7.50
CA HIS A 330 4.72 -7.73 7.01
C HIS A 330 6.21 -7.44 6.77
N GLY A 331 7.06 -7.79 7.73
CA GLY A 331 8.51 -7.69 7.61
C GLY A 331 9.07 -8.64 6.55
N PHE A 332 8.42 -9.78 6.28
CA PHE A 332 8.85 -10.70 5.23
C PHE A 332 8.67 -10.06 3.86
N MET A 333 7.51 -9.44 3.63
CA MET A 333 7.15 -8.81 2.35
C MET A 333 7.79 -7.44 2.13
N ASN A 334 8.30 -6.81 3.20
CA ASN A 334 8.88 -5.48 3.16
C ASN A 334 7.93 -4.45 2.52
N ASN A 335 6.70 -4.31 3.06
CA ASN A 335 5.74 -3.34 2.56
C ASN A 335 6.06 -1.91 3.06
N TYR A 336 6.85 -1.16 2.29
CA TYR A 336 7.21 0.24 2.62
C TYR A 336 6.13 1.26 2.32
N ASP A 337 5.08 0.89 1.58
CA ASP A 337 3.91 1.76 1.36
C ASP A 337 2.96 1.66 2.56
N SER A 338 3.53 1.55 3.77
CA SER A 338 2.87 1.29 5.05
C SER A 338 3.77 1.70 6.23
N LEU A 339 3.60 1.06 7.40
CA LEU A 339 4.22 1.43 8.69
C LEU A 339 5.76 1.53 8.71
N VAL A 340 6.49 0.83 7.83
CA VAL A 340 7.97 0.76 7.85
C VAL A 340 8.68 1.82 7.00
N GLY A 341 7.95 2.69 6.29
CA GLY A 341 8.52 3.83 5.56
C GLY A 341 8.50 5.12 6.39
N LYS A 342 9.53 5.98 6.29
CA LYS A 342 9.48 7.37 6.85
C LYS A 342 8.42 8.25 6.18
N ALA A 343 7.85 7.80 5.07
CA ALA A 343 7.09 8.66 4.17
C ALA A 343 5.69 8.97 4.67
N ARG A 344 4.94 7.99 5.18
CA ARG A 344 3.59 8.10 5.74
C ARG A 344 3.17 6.70 6.25
N ALA A 345 2.49 6.60 7.37
CA ALA A 345 1.76 5.42 7.80
C ALA A 345 0.38 5.39 7.13
N TRP A 346 0.29 4.73 5.97
CA TRP A 346 -0.93 4.49 5.19
C TRP A 346 -1.12 2.99 4.94
N ASN A 347 -2.24 2.59 4.34
CA ASN A 347 -2.45 1.21 3.88
C ASN A 347 -2.33 0.13 5.00
N PHE A 348 -3.00 0.38 6.11
CA PHE A 348 -3.33 -0.62 7.13
C PHE A 348 -4.55 -0.13 7.89
N TYR A 349 -5.14 -0.99 8.72
CA TYR A 349 -6.12 -0.56 9.71
C TYR A 349 -5.60 -0.81 11.12
N ILE A 350 -6.05 0.02 12.04
CA ILE A 350 -5.94 -0.23 13.47
C ILE A 350 -7.27 -0.84 13.91
N CYS A 351 -7.19 -1.95 14.62
CA CYS A 351 -8.32 -2.52 15.34
C CYS A 351 -8.18 -2.14 16.82
N GLU A 352 -9.23 -1.56 17.38
CA GLU A 352 -9.37 -1.35 18.82
C GLU A 352 -10.50 -2.27 19.30
N ARG A 353 -10.19 -3.16 20.25
CA ARG A 353 -11.17 -4.03 20.87
C ARG A 353 -11.00 -4.04 22.40
N ASN A 354 -11.91 -3.37 23.10
CA ASN A 354 -11.97 -3.35 24.57
C ASN A 354 -10.69 -2.82 25.26
N GLY A 355 -10.12 -1.76 24.71
CA GLY A 355 -8.85 -1.15 25.13
C GLY A 355 -7.60 -1.87 24.64
N VAL A 356 -7.68 -2.68 23.58
CA VAL A 356 -6.57 -3.49 23.06
C VAL A 356 -6.39 -3.28 21.57
N LEU A 357 -5.17 -2.94 21.16
CA LEU A 357 -4.83 -2.55 19.80
C LEU A 357 -4.13 -3.67 19.02
N SER A 358 -4.49 -3.79 17.74
CA SER A 358 -3.79 -4.62 16.75
C SER A 358 -3.77 -3.96 15.37
N TYR A 359 -3.07 -4.57 14.41
CA TYR A 359 -3.06 -4.14 13.01
C TYR A 359 -3.81 -5.13 12.12
N ILE A 360 -4.45 -4.62 11.08
CA ILE A 360 -5.04 -5.40 9.98
C ILE A 360 -4.33 -5.01 8.68
N PRO A 361 -3.82 -5.98 7.90
CA PRO A 361 -3.11 -5.71 6.65
C PRO A 361 -4.05 -5.18 5.56
N TRP A 362 -3.57 -4.23 4.76
CA TRP A 362 -4.27 -3.66 3.61
C TRP A 362 -3.30 -3.16 2.54
N ASP A 363 -3.66 -3.26 1.26
CA ASP A 363 -2.94 -2.72 0.09
C ASP A 363 -1.42 -3.05 0.07
N TYR A 364 -1.10 -4.31 -0.24
CA TYR A 364 0.26 -4.86 -0.31
C TYR A 364 0.80 -4.92 -1.75
N ASN A 365 0.14 -4.29 -2.72
CA ASN A 365 0.57 -4.23 -4.12
C ASN A 365 1.98 -3.63 -4.34
N GLU A 366 2.46 -2.75 -3.46
CA GLU A 366 3.82 -2.16 -3.53
C GLU A 366 4.86 -2.90 -2.67
N SER A 367 4.48 -4.03 -2.06
CA SER A 367 5.41 -4.92 -1.35
C SER A 367 6.33 -5.71 -2.29
N PHE A 368 7.17 -6.59 -1.74
CA PHE A 368 8.19 -7.36 -2.47
C PHE A 368 9.20 -6.48 -3.21
N GLY A 369 9.45 -5.26 -2.70
CA GLY A 369 10.35 -4.27 -3.31
C GLY A 369 9.72 -3.42 -4.41
N GLY A 370 8.38 -3.40 -4.55
CA GLY A 370 7.68 -2.55 -5.52
C GLY A 370 7.95 -1.06 -5.35
N MET A 371 8.12 -0.61 -4.11
CA MET A 371 8.29 0.81 -3.76
C MET A 371 9.75 1.33 -3.73
N ASP A 372 10.83 0.54 -3.83
CA ASP A 372 12.20 1.07 -3.54
C ASP A 372 12.69 2.12 -4.57
N ALA A 373 13.15 3.32 -4.14
CA ALA A 373 13.54 4.36 -5.10
C ALA A 373 14.86 4.06 -5.86
N ARG A 374 15.73 3.17 -5.36
CA ARG A 374 16.87 2.67 -6.18
C ARG A 374 16.38 1.79 -7.32
N VAL A 375 15.31 1.04 -7.07
CA VAL A 375 14.59 0.30 -8.11
C VAL A 375 14.01 1.28 -9.14
N VAL A 376 13.44 2.39 -8.68
CA VAL A 376 12.97 3.47 -9.57
C VAL A 376 14.09 4.06 -10.43
N ILE A 377 15.30 4.32 -9.90
CA ILE A 377 16.43 4.77 -10.73
C ILE A 377 16.66 3.79 -11.87
N ARG A 378 16.63 2.48 -11.59
CA ARG A 378 16.77 1.44 -12.62
C ARG A 378 15.57 1.40 -13.57
N ASP A 379 14.36 1.71 -13.12
CA ASP A 379 13.15 1.65 -13.96
C ASP A 379 12.99 2.89 -14.86
N VAL A 380 13.31 4.08 -14.35
CA VAL A 380 13.32 5.36 -15.10
C VAL A 380 14.48 5.41 -16.09
N PHE A 381 15.59 4.74 -15.81
CA PHE A 381 16.80 4.82 -16.63
C PHE A 381 17.27 3.49 -17.21
N GLY A 382 16.49 2.41 -17.13
CA GLY A 382 16.96 1.03 -17.38
C GLY A 382 17.49 0.74 -18.79
N ASP A 383 17.09 1.51 -19.79
CA ASP A 383 17.63 1.43 -21.16
C ASP A 383 18.89 2.28 -21.37
N LEU A 384 19.23 3.12 -20.39
CA LEU A 384 20.36 4.03 -20.44
C LEU A 384 21.54 3.35 -19.75
N ALA A 385 22.61 3.09 -20.49
CA ALA A 385 23.91 2.75 -19.91
C ALA A 385 24.49 3.99 -19.18
N VAL A 386 23.93 4.31 -18.01
CA VAL A 386 24.36 5.37 -17.11
C VAL A 386 25.49 4.81 -16.24
N ASP A 387 26.60 5.54 -16.17
CA ASP A 387 27.68 5.19 -15.25
C ASP A 387 27.32 5.71 -13.84
N THR A 388 27.12 4.78 -12.91
CA THR A 388 26.74 5.07 -11.52
C THR A 388 27.94 5.13 -10.57
N ALA A 389 29.12 4.67 -11.01
CA ALA A 389 30.33 4.68 -10.21
C ALA A 389 30.77 6.10 -9.76
N PRO A 390 30.68 7.15 -10.61
CA PRO A 390 31.12 8.50 -10.23
C PRO A 390 30.27 9.17 -9.15
N VAL A 391 29.07 8.65 -8.89
CA VAL A 391 28.12 9.24 -7.93
C VAL A 391 28.02 8.46 -6.63
N GLY A 392 28.88 7.47 -6.41
CA GLY A 392 28.88 6.68 -5.18
C GLY A 392 27.66 5.77 -4.99
N LEU A 393 26.84 5.52 -6.01
CA LEU A 393 25.78 4.50 -5.90
C LEU A 393 26.37 3.10 -5.71
N ASP A 394 27.54 2.85 -6.30
CA ASP A 394 28.32 1.63 -6.10
C ASP A 394 28.91 1.55 -4.68
N ASN A 395 28.92 2.66 -3.94
CA ASN A 395 29.39 2.70 -2.56
C ASN A 395 28.32 2.26 -1.56
N VAL A 396 27.09 1.93 -1.98
CA VAL A 396 26.03 1.51 -1.05
C VAL A 396 25.47 0.14 -1.41
N MET A 397 24.88 -0.54 -0.44
CA MET A 397 24.24 -1.83 -0.68
C MET A 397 23.16 -1.71 -1.76
N SER A 398 23.12 -2.67 -2.69
CA SER A 398 22.08 -2.74 -3.72
C SER A 398 20.69 -2.90 -3.09
N ALA A 399 19.65 -2.42 -3.78
CA ALA A 399 18.27 -2.52 -3.30
C ALA A 399 17.87 -3.97 -3.05
N GLU A 400 18.26 -4.86 -3.97
CA GLU A 400 18.05 -6.30 -3.89
C GLU A 400 18.67 -6.89 -2.63
N LYS A 401 19.98 -6.67 -2.42
CA LYS A 401 20.70 -7.22 -1.27
C LYS A 401 20.15 -6.67 0.04
N ASP A 402 19.84 -5.38 0.06
CA ASP A 402 19.33 -4.70 1.24
C ASP A 402 17.92 -5.20 1.63
N LEU A 403 16.98 -5.29 0.69
CA LEU A 403 15.62 -5.79 0.91
C LEU A 403 15.59 -7.25 1.36
N ILE A 404 16.37 -8.11 0.69
CA ILE A 404 16.43 -9.53 1.03
C ILE A 404 16.93 -9.73 2.47
N ASN A 405 17.92 -8.94 2.87
CA ASN A 405 18.52 -9.02 4.19
C ASN A 405 17.87 -8.06 5.20
N MET A 406 16.61 -7.69 5.02
CA MET A 406 15.93 -6.83 5.99
C MET A 406 15.88 -7.48 7.38
N PRO A 407 16.37 -6.80 8.44
CA PRO A 407 16.42 -7.37 9.80
C PRO A 407 15.04 -7.63 10.39
N ILE A 408 14.87 -8.75 11.11
CA ILE A 408 13.58 -9.10 11.71
C ILE A 408 13.32 -8.41 13.06
N ASP A 409 14.36 -8.03 13.82
CA ASP A 409 14.21 -7.44 15.17
C ASP A 409 14.08 -5.92 15.18
N ASN A 410 14.45 -5.27 14.07
CA ASN A 410 14.23 -3.86 13.86
C ASN A 410 13.93 -3.57 12.38
N PRO A 411 12.82 -4.10 11.83
CA PRO A 411 12.49 -3.99 10.40
C PRO A 411 12.19 -2.55 9.94
N ASN A 412 12.21 -1.58 10.85
CA ASN A 412 12.02 -0.18 10.53
C ASN A 412 13.32 0.47 10.06
N ARG A 413 13.34 0.95 8.81
CA ARG A 413 14.46 1.75 8.26
C ARG A 413 14.48 3.18 8.79
N ALA A 414 13.38 3.61 9.38
CA ALA A 414 13.02 5.00 9.56
C ALA A 414 13.56 5.70 10.83
N GLY A 415 14.59 5.18 11.50
CA GLY A 415 15.09 5.76 12.76
C GLY A 415 14.61 4.99 13.98
N GLY A 416 14.82 3.67 13.95
CA GLY A 416 14.59 2.78 15.09
C GLY A 416 13.12 2.39 15.31
N VAL A 417 12.90 1.37 16.13
CA VAL A 417 11.57 0.82 16.42
C VAL A 417 10.74 1.71 17.35
N GLU A 418 11.37 2.65 18.04
CA GLU A 418 10.75 3.63 18.93
C GLU A 418 9.79 4.58 18.21
N LEU A 419 9.99 4.78 16.90
CA LEU A 419 9.09 5.57 16.06
C LEU A 419 7.78 4.85 15.76
N LEU A 420 7.70 3.55 16.06
CA LEU A 420 6.52 2.70 15.94
C LEU A 420 6.18 2.14 17.33
N PRO A 421 5.51 2.91 18.21
CA PRO A 421 5.29 2.54 19.61
C PRO A 421 4.76 1.13 19.82
N MET A 422 3.79 0.68 19.01
CA MET A 422 3.28 -0.70 19.13
C MET A 422 4.39 -1.73 18.92
N LEU A 423 5.16 -1.61 17.84
CA LEU A 423 6.32 -2.48 17.56
C LEU A 423 7.38 -2.38 18.66
N GLY A 424 7.85 -1.15 18.93
CA GLY A 424 8.93 -0.88 19.86
C GLY A 424 8.67 -1.44 21.27
N LYS A 425 7.43 -1.38 21.75
CA LYS A 425 7.06 -1.84 23.10
C LYS A 425 7.09 -3.35 23.23
N TRP A 426 6.53 -4.11 22.29
CA TRP A 426 6.56 -5.57 22.38
C TRP A 426 7.92 -6.15 21.98
N ILE A 427 8.62 -5.60 20.98
CA ILE A 427 9.88 -6.21 20.51
C ILE A 427 11.03 -6.03 21.51
N SER A 428 10.95 -4.99 22.33
CA SER A 428 11.87 -4.77 23.46
C SER A 428 11.64 -5.74 24.63
N ASN A 429 10.52 -6.45 24.66
CA ASN A 429 10.24 -7.49 25.65
C ASN A 429 10.85 -8.83 25.19
N ASP A 430 11.71 -9.44 26.03
CA ASP A 430 12.43 -10.67 25.69
C ASP A 430 11.51 -11.87 25.44
N GLU A 431 10.42 -12.00 26.18
CA GLU A 431 9.45 -13.10 26.00
C GLU A 431 8.73 -12.96 24.67
N CYS A 432 8.23 -11.75 24.36
CA CYS A 432 7.63 -11.46 23.07
C CYS A 432 8.63 -11.68 21.92
N ARG A 433 9.86 -11.19 22.03
CA ARG A 433 10.87 -11.35 20.96
C ARG A 433 11.23 -12.82 20.72
N ASN A 434 11.37 -13.62 21.78
CA ASN A 434 11.60 -15.07 21.64
C ASN A 434 10.42 -15.76 20.95
N ARG A 435 9.18 -15.40 21.32
CA ARG A 435 7.97 -15.92 20.69
C ARG A 435 7.86 -15.49 19.22
N TYR A 436 8.22 -14.25 18.92
CA TYR A 436 8.29 -13.74 17.55
C TYR A 436 9.27 -14.51 16.68
N HIS A 437 10.46 -14.87 17.19
CA HIS A 437 11.40 -15.73 16.44
C HIS A 437 10.86 -17.14 16.18
N GLU A 438 10.05 -17.69 17.08
CA GLU A 438 9.31 -18.94 16.81
C GLU A 438 8.31 -18.76 15.68
N ILE A 439 7.52 -17.68 15.70
CA ILE A 439 6.56 -17.35 14.64
C ILE A 439 7.27 -17.14 13.29
N CYS A 440 8.44 -16.47 13.26
CA CYS A 440 9.24 -16.35 12.05
C CYS A 440 9.73 -17.70 11.53
N ARG A 441 10.06 -18.66 12.42
CA ARG A 441 10.39 -20.04 11.99
C ARG A 441 9.16 -20.76 11.44
N ASP A 442 7.99 -20.60 12.07
CA ASP A 442 6.73 -21.15 11.56
C ASP A 442 6.43 -20.62 10.15
N LEU A 443 6.64 -19.32 9.91
CA LEU A 443 6.53 -18.73 8.57
C LEU A 443 7.48 -19.39 7.57
N THR A 444 8.75 -19.60 7.93
CA THR A 444 9.71 -20.26 7.01
C THR A 444 9.35 -21.72 6.70
N ALA A 445 8.57 -22.38 7.55
CA ALA A 445 8.08 -23.73 7.28
C ALA A 445 7.01 -23.76 6.16
N LEU A 446 6.43 -22.60 5.80
CA LEU A 446 5.46 -22.47 4.72
C LEU A 446 6.10 -22.30 3.33
N GLU A 447 7.43 -22.25 3.20
CA GLU A 447 8.12 -21.98 1.92
C GLU A 447 7.66 -22.93 0.79
N ALA A 448 7.63 -24.24 1.04
CA ALA A 448 7.22 -25.21 0.02
C ALA A 448 5.75 -25.02 -0.40
N ARG A 449 4.87 -24.74 0.57
CA ARG A 449 3.45 -24.43 0.32
C ARG A 449 3.32 -23.18 -0.54
N TYR A 450 4.04 -22.09 -0.22
CA TYR A 450 3.96 -20.86 -0.99
C TYR A 450 4.59 -20.96 -2.37
N LYS A 451 5.59 -21.82 -2.55
CA LYS A 451 6.06 -22.15 -3.88
C LYS A 451 4.95 -22.79 -4.73
N GLU A 452 4.29 -23.82 -4.21
CA GLU A 452 3.20 -24.49 -4.92
C GLU A 452 2.01 -23.57 -5.16
N PHE A 453 1.66 -22.74 -4.17
CA PHE A 453 0.58 -21.76 -4.24
C PHE A 453 0.82 -20.71 -5.33
N THR A 454 2.02 -20.11 -5.37
CA THR A 454 2.40 -19.16 -6.42
C THR A 454 2.40 -19.81 -7.80
N ASP A 455 2.97 -21.02 -7.93
CA ASP A 455 2.99 -21.79 -9.19
C ASP A 455 1.57 -22.12 -9.68
N HIS A 456 0.64 -22.43 -8.77
CA HIS A 456 -0.77 -22.68 -9.08
C HIS A 456 -1.48 -21.40 -9.52
N THR A 457 -1.31 -20.33 -8.74
CA THR A 457 -1.93 -19.01 -8.99
C THR A 457 -1.49 -18.43 -10.32
N GLN A 458 -0.20 -18.55 -10.67
CA GLN A 458 0.30 -18.14 -11.98
C GLN A 458 -0.45 -18.84 -13.11
N LYS A 459 -0.60 -20.17 -13.04
CA LYS A 459 -1.34 -20.95 -14.05
C LYS A 459 -2.81 -20.51 -14.14
N LEU A 460 -3.40 -20.12 -13.02
CA LEU A 460 -4.78 -19.67 -12.94
C LEU A 460 -4.99 -18.34 -13.68
N ILE A 461 -4.06 -17.38 -13.57
CA ILE A 461 -4.25 -16.02 -14.10
C ILE A 461 -3.58 -15.75 -15.45
N VAL A 462 -2.58 -16.54 -15.87
CA VAL A 462 -1.91 -16.42 -17.19
C VAL A 462 -2.89 -16.30 -18.37
N PRO A 463 -4.00 -17.07 -18.44
CA PRO A 463 -4.95 -16.94 -19.55
C PRO A 463 -5.57 -15.54 -19.70
N TYR A 464 -5.68 -14.79 -18.60
CA TYR A 464 -6.24 -13.43 -18.59
C TYR A 464 -5.19 -12.38 -18.98
N VAL A 465 -3.93 -12.59 -18.59
CA VAL A 465 -2.78 -11.81 -19.06
C VAL A 465 -2.65 -11.94 -20.58
N GLN A 466 -2.69 -13.17 -21.12
CA GLN A 466 -2.61 -13.46 -22.55
C GLN A 466 -3.75 -12.84 -23.37
N LYS A 467 -4.94 -12.66 -22.77
CA LYS A 467 -6.08 -11.97 -23.38
C LYS A 467 -5.98 -10.43 -23.31
N GLY A 468 -4.97 -9.89 -22.63
CA GLY A 468 -4.83 -8.45 -22.40
C GLY A 468 -5.89 -7.87 -21.46
N LEU A 469 -6.33 -8.68 -20.48
CA LEU A 469 -7.29 -8.28 -19.44
C LEU A 469 -6.61 -7.72 -18.19
N THR A 470 -5.27 -7.59 -18.20
CA THR A 470 -4.47 -6.90 -17.17
C THR A 470 -3.81 -5.64 -17.74
N PHE A 471 -3.03 -4.91 -16.93
CA PHE A 471 -2.26 -3.73 -17.35
C PHE A 471 -0.91 -4.05 -18.01
N TYR A 472 -0.50 -5.32 -17.99
CA TYR A 472 0.85 -5.75 -18.31
C TYR A 472 0.86 -6.77 -19.45
N THR A 473 1.95 -6.79 -20.21
CA THR A 473 2.15 -7.81 -21.24
C THR A 473 2.52 -9.15 -20.61
N GLU A 474 2.39 -10.23 -21.38
CA GLU A 474 2.84 -11.56 -20.96
C GLU A 474 4.35 -11.59 -20.65
N GLU A 475 5.16 -10.85 -21.42
CA GLU A 475 6.61 -10.73 -21.17
C GLU A 475 6.90 -10.06 -19.82
N GLN A 476 6.27 -8.90 -19.55
CA GLN A 476 6.42 -8.19 -18.28
C GLN A 476 6.00 -9.06 -17.10
N PHE A 477 4.85 -9.73 -17.23
CA PHE A 477 4.34 -10.64 -16.21
C PHE A 477 5.30 -11.82 -15.95
N ASN A 478 5.81 -12.47 -16.99
CA ASN A 478 6.72 -13.60 -16.83
C ASN A 478 8.06 -13.19 -16.20
N ASP A 479 8.60 -12.04 -16.58
CA ASP A 479 9.79 -11.46 -15.95
C ASP A 479 9.55 -11.15 -14.47
N ALA A 480 8.40 -10.56 -14.14
CA ALA A 480 8.03 -10.25 -12.78
C ALA A 480 7.88 -11.53 -11.93
N MET A 481 7.24 -12.58 -12.47
CA MET A 481 7.07 -13.85 -11.78
C MET A 481 8.39 -14.56 -11.49
N LYS A 482 9.33 -14.54 -12.44
CA LYS A 482 10.69 -15.07 -12.22
C LYS A 482 11.37 -14.36 -11.04
N ASN A 483 11.20 -13.05 -10.94
CA ASN A 483 11.78 -12.25 -9.86
C ASN A 483 11.05 -12.43 -8.52
N MET A 484 9.75 -12.69 -8.55
CA MET A 484 8.96 -13.04 -7.36
C MET A 484 9.47 -14.35 -6.75
N ASP A 485 9.72 -15.37 -7.58
CA ASP A 485 10.29 -16.64 -7.14
C ASP A 485 11.67 -16.45 -6.47
N LEU A 486 12.55 -15.66 -7.10
CA LEU A 486 13.86 -15.35 -6.54
C LEU A 486 13.75 -14.57 -5.22
N TYR A 487 12.86 -13.59 -5.15
CA TYR A 487 12.62 -12.85 -3.91
C TYR A 487 12.20 -13.79 -2.79
N MET A 488 11.18 -14.63 -3.04
CA MET A 488 10.65 -15.56 -2.06
C MET A 488 11.74 -16.51 -1.56
N GLN A 489 12.50 -17.12 -2.49
CA GLN A 489 13.62 -18.00 -2.16
C GLN A 489 14.63 -17.32 -1.22
N TYR A 490 15.13 -16.15 -1.61
CA TYR A 490 16.16 -15.47 -0.83
C TYR A 490 15.62 -14.90 0.49
N ARG A 491 14.37 -14.46 0.54
CA ARG A 491 13.77 -13.93 1.77
C ARG A 491 13.51 -15.03 2.80
N PHE A 492 13.03 -16.21 2.37
CA PHE A 492 12.93 -17.37 3.25
C PHE A 492 14.30 -17.81 3.78
N GLU A 493 15.35 -17.81 2.94
CA GLU A 493 16.71 -18.07 3.39
C GLU A 493 17.18 -17.05 4.42
N SER A 494 16.91 -15.75 4.20
CA SER A 494 17.28 -14.68 5.14
C SER A 494 16.61 -14.87 6.51
N TYR A 495 15.30 -15.12 6.53
CA TYR A 495 14.56 -15.37 7.78
C TYR A 495 15.11 -16.57 8.55
N ARG A 496 15.44 -17.68 7.87
CA ARG A 496 16.05 -18.85 8.50
C ARG A 496 17.38 -18.50 9.16
N LYS A 497 18.29 -17.83 8.43
CA LYS A 497 19.59 -17.46 8.96
C LYS A 497 19.52 -16.47 10.12
N GLN A 498 18.55 -15.56 10.11
CA GLN A 498 18.34 -14.62 11.20
C GLN A 498 17.79 -15.32 12.46
N THR A 499 16.83 -16.24 12.29
CA THR A 499 16.21 -16.96 13.41
C THR A 499 17.06 -18.09 13.99
N ASP A 500 18.05 -18.62 13.24
CA ASP A 500 19.03 -19.60 13.73
C ASP A 500 20.33 -18.97 14.27
N GLY A 501 20.50 -17.66 14.06
CA GLY A 501 21.64 -16.87 14.55
C GLY A 501 22.89 -16.92 13.67
N SER A 502 22.84 -17.56 12.50
CA SER A 502 23.94 -17.55 11.51
C SER A 502 24.08 -16.21 10.78
N MET A 503 23.01 -15.41 10.74
CA MET A 503 22.99 -14.01 10.32
C MET A 503 22.42 -13.15 11.46
N PRO A 504 22.99 -11.97 11.77
CA PRO A 504 22.40 -11.10 12.78
C PRO A 504 20.99 -10.63 12.40
N SER A 505 20.11 -10.49 13.38
CA SER A 505 18.70 -10.09 13.21
C SER A 505 18.46 -8.58 13.33
N THR A 506 19.53 -7.79 13.49
CA THR A 506 19.50 -6.32 13.62
C THR A 506 20.35 -5.62 12.57
N TRP A 507 20.02 -4.36 12.24
CA TRP A 507 20.85 -3.50 11.38
C TRP A 507 22.31 -3.43 11.83
N GLU A 508 22.54 -3.18 13.11
CA GLU A 508 23.87 -3.00 13.70
C GLU A 508 24.69 -4.28 13.56
N GLY A 509 24.11 -5.42 13.91
CA GLY A 509 24.80 -6.70 13.79
C GLY A 509 25.10 -7.04 12.34
N GLN A 510 24.17 -6.78 11.42
CA GLN A 510 24.38 -7.02 10.00
C GLN A 510 25.43 -6.10 9.37
N LYS A 511 25.57 -4.86 9.86
CA LYS A 511 26.66 -3.95 9.50
C LYS A 511 28.01 -4.41 10.03
N GLU A 512 28.05 -4.99 11.23
CA GLU A 512 29.28 -5.56 11.81
C GLU A 512 29.72 -6.87 11.14
N LYS A 513 28.77 -7.63 10.58
CA LYS A 513 28.99 -8.93 9.93
C LYS A 513 28.40 -8.99 8.51
N PRO A 514 28.82 -8.10 7.59
CA PRO A 514 28.25 -7.99 6.25
C PRO A 514 28.50 -9.24 5.39
N GLU A 515 29.50 -10.05 5.73
CA GLU A 515 29.82 -11.33 5.08
C GLU A 515 28.77 -12.42 5.32
N THR A 516 27.90 -12.25 6.32
CA THR A 516 26.80 -13.19 6.60
C THR A 516 25.57 -12.94 5.71
N LEU A 517 25.52 -11.80 5.03
CA LEU A 517 24.39 -11.37 4.21
C LEU A 517 24.28 -12.18 2.92
N ILE A 518 23.05 -12.42 2.48
CA ILE A 518 22.77 -13.15 1.25
C ILE A 518 22.99 -12.21 0.06
N GLU A 519 23.72 -12.67 -0.95
CA GLU A 519 23.77 -12.04 -2.26
C GLU A 519 22.65 -12.59 -3.15
N PRO A 520 21.64 -11.78 -3.51
CA PRO A 520 20.50 -12.28 -4.28
C PRO A 520 20.82 -12.28 -5.79
N GLU A 521 21.69 -13.20 -6.20
CA GLU A 521 22.12 -13.31 -7.60
C GLU A 521 20.92 -13.45 -8.55
N GLY A 522 20.89 -12.58 -9.58
CA GLY A 522 19.88 -12.59 -10.63
C GLY A 522 18.53 -11.97 -10.25
N LEU A 523 18.34 -11.53 -9.01
CA LEU A 523 17.15 -10.77 -8.62
C LEU A 523 17.22 -9.36 -9.21
N GLU A 524 16.11 -8.91 -9.78
CA GLU A 524 15.93 -7.62 -10.41
C GLU A 524 14.58 -7.06 -9.98
N LEU A 525 14.55 -6.42 -8.80
CA LEU A 525 13.31 -5.97 -8.16
C LEU A 525 12.48 -5.03 -9.05
N TYR A 526 13.12 -4.26 -9.92
CA TYR A 526 12.44 -3.36 -10.86
C TYR A 526 11.49 -4.07 -11.82
N LYS A 527 11.72 -5.35 -12.11
CA LYS A 527 10.79 -6.16 -12.90
C LYS A 527 9.45 -6.41 -12.19
N MET A 528 9.43 -6.29 -10.87
CA MET A 528 8.22 -6.40 -10.04
C MET A 528 7.68 -5.05 -9.57
N ALA A 529 8.39 -3.96 -9.84
CA ALA A 529 7.91 -2.62 -9.56
C ALA A 529 6.87 -2.21 -10.60
N SER A 530 6.06 -1.22 -10.23
CA SER A 530 5.11 -0.59 -11.14
C SER A 530 5.45 0.89 -11.28
N ALA A 531 5.15 1.47 -12.44
CA ALA A 531 5.39 2.89 -12.68
C ALA A 531 4.53 3.85 -11.81
N THR A 532 3.70 3.34 -10.88
CA THR A 532 3.08 4.17 -9.84
C THR A 532 4.06 4.67 -8.79
N SER A 533 5.20 4.00 -8.61
CA SER A 533 6.13 4.28 -7.53
C SER A 533 7.02 5.51 -7.74
N THR A 534 6.63 6.51 -8.56
CA THR A 534 7.35 7.80 -8.57
C THR A 534 6.56 9.03 -9.01
N ILE A 535 6.25 9.89 -8.03
CA ILE A 535 6.47 11.36 -8.04
C ILE A 535 6.26 12.03 -9.41
N ASN A 536 5.02 12.14 -9.91
CA ASN A 536 4.70 12.94 -11.12
C ASN A 536 5.70 12.79 -12.29
N CYS A 537 6.45 11.69 -12.33
CA CYS A 537 7.56 11.50 -13.24
C CYS A 537 6.92 10.76 -14.40
N PRO A 538 6.95 11.32 -15.62
CA PRO A 538 6.29 10.66 -16.74
C PRO A 538 6.79 9.22 -16.86
N PRO A 539 5.93 8.25 -17.23
CA PRO A 539 6.31 6.85 -17.37
C PRO A 539 7.61 6.70 -18.18
N ALA A 540 8.39 5.63 -17.97
CA ALA A 540 9.64 5.39 -18.72
C ALA A 540 9.47 5.47 -20.25
N GLN A 541 8.28 5.12 -20.76
CA GLN A 541 7.89 5.26 -22.18
C GLN A 541 7.89 6.72 -22.69
N VAL A 542 7.84 7.70 -21.78
CA VAL A 542 7.89 9.15 -22.01
C VAL A 542 9.29 9.69 -21.75
N ILE A 543 9.93 9.29 -20.65
CA ILE A 543 11.27 9.79 -20.27
C ILE A 543 12.36 9.16 -21.15
N ASN A 544 12.34 7.85 -21.40
CA ASN A 544 13.43 7.16 -22.11
C ASN A 544 13.65 7.71 -23.53
N PRO A 545 12.63 8.00 -24.36
CA PRO A 545 12.86 8.60 -25.67
C PRO A 545 13.44 10.01 -25.60
N VAL A 546 13.04 10.81 -24.61
CA VAL A 546 13.58 12.15 -24.36
C VAL A 546 15.03 12.00 -23.92
N VAL A 547 15.31 11.24 -22.87
CA VAL A 547 16.68 11.06 -22.38
C VAL A 547 17.59 10.44 -23.44
N ASN A 548 17.15 9.44 -24.21
CA ASN A 548 17.92 8.86 -25.32
C ASN A 548 18.21 9.85 -26.45
N ALA A 549 17.26 10.72 -26.79
CA ALA A 549 17.46 11.76 -27.81
C ALA A 549 18.51 12.81 -27.37
N PHE A 550 18.67 13.02 -26.07
CA PHE A 550 19.58 14.01 -25.49
C PHE A 550 20.96 13.40 -25.15
N LEU A 551 21.00 12.26 -24.43
CA LEU A 551 22.23 11.60 -23.98
C LEU A 551 22.94 10.79 -25.06
N GLY A 552 22.28 10.46 -26.17
CA GLY A 552 22.92 9.73 -27.28
C GLY A 552 24.17 10.43 -27.85
N LYS A 553 24.34 11.73 -27.57
CA LYS A 553 25.49 12.55 -27.98
C LYS A 553 26.21 13.25 -26.82
N ASP A 554 25.80 13.04 -25.57
CA ASP A 554 26.42 13.66 -24.41
C ASP A 554 27.66 12.84 -23.98
N PRO A 555 28.85 13.45 -23.86
CA PRO A 555 30.03 12.76 -23.34
C PRO A 555 29.94 12.45 -21.84
N ASP A 556 29.12 13.16 -21.07
CA ASP A 556 28.87 12.88 -19.65
C ASP A 556 27.63 11.99 -19.51
N ARG A 557 27.85 10.75 -19.08
CA ARG A 557 26.80 9.76 -18.83
C ARG A 557 26.60 9.45 -17.36
N SER A 558 27.06 10.34 -16.47
CA SER A 558 26.86 10.19 -15.03
C SER A 558 25.39 10.39 -14.66
N SER A 559 24.91 9.68 -13.65
CA SER A 559 23.56 9.87 -13.11
C SER A 559 23.36 11.26 -12.48
N ALA A 560 24.44 11.91 -12.01
CA ALA A 560 24.41 13.28 -11.51
C ALA A 560 24.10 14.28 -12.63
N HIS A 561 24.76 14.16 -13.78
CA HIS A 561 24.49 14.98 -14.95
C HIS A 561 23.08 14.73 -15.50
N LEU A 562 22.66 13.47 -15.57
CA LEU A 562 21.29 13.09 -15.96
C LEU A 562 20.23 13.66 -15.01
N SER A 563 20.43 13.55 -13.70
CA SER A 563 19.52 14.13 -12.70
C SER A 563 19.42 15.66 -12.84
N GLN A 564 20.52 16.33 -13.18
CA GLN A 564 20.53 17.77 -13.44
C GLN A 564 19.79 18.11 -14.74
N LEU A 565 19.95 17.33 -15.81
CA LEU A 565 19.20 17.50 -17.06
C LEU A 565 17.69 17.34 -16.85
N VAL A 566 17.29 16.34 -16.05
CA VAL A 566 15.90 16.11 -15.68
C VAL A 566 15.37 17.29 -14.85
N LEU A 567 16.13 17.77 -13.85
CA LEU A 567 15.79 18.98 -13.08
C LEU A 567 15.57 20.20 -13.98
N ASP A 568 16.48 20.43 -14.92
CA ASP A 568 16.41 21.58 -15.82
C ASP A 568 15.17 21.48 -16.72
N TYR A 569 14.87 20.27 -17.25
CA TYR A 569 13.65 20.02 -18.04
C TYR A 569 12.37 20.31 -17.26
N PHE A 570 12.27 19.85 -16.00
CA PHE A 570 11.08 20.08 -15.20
C PHE A 570 10.92 21.53 -14.72
N LYS A 571 12.03 22.26 -14.57
CA LYS A 571 12.00 23.69 -14.20
C LYS A 571 11.66 24.58 -15.39
N ASP A 572 12.29 24.33 -16.52
CA ASP A 572 12.07 25.05 -17.78
C ASP A 572 12.45 24.15 -18.97
N PRO A 573 11.46 23.50 -19.60
CA PRO A 573 11.67 22.60 -20.73
C PRO A 573 12.39 23.23 -21.91
N GLU A 574 12.29 24.55 -22.11
CA GLU A 574 12.95 25.24 -23.23
C GLU A 574 14.45 25.41 -23.00
N THR A 575 14.84 25.75 -21.76
CA THR A 575 16.26 25.94 -21.39
C THR A 575 17.05 24.63 -21.39
N MET A 576 16.40 23.48 -21.19
CA MET A 576 17.05 22.18 -21.31
C MET A 576 17.65 21.97 -22.72
N PHE A 577 17.04 22.54 -23.76
CA PHE A 577 17.54 22.46 -25.13
C PHE A 577 18.78 23.33 -25.40
N ASP A 578 19.14 24.26 -24.51
CA ASP A 578 20.41 24.98 -24.55
C ASP A 578 21.62 24.06 -24.33
N LYS A 579 21.39 22.83 -23.85
CA LYS A 579 22.43 21.83 -23.64
C LYS A 579 22.54 20.82 -24.78
N VAL A 580 21.66 20.89 -25.79
CA VAL A 580 21.66 19.96 -26.94
C VAL A 580 22.33 20.61 -28.17
N PRO A 581 23.52 20.17 -28.60
CA PRO A 581 24.31 20.85 -29.63
C PRO A 581 23.59 21.19 -30.94
N VAL A 582 22.65 20.34 -31.38
CA VAL A 582 21.84 20.57 -32.59
C VAL A 582 20.75 21.62 -32.38
N LEU A 583 20.13 21.65 -31.21
CA LEU A 583 19.00 22.55 -30.91
C LEU A 583 19.47 23.89 -30.34
N ILE A 584 20.76 23.98 -29.95
CA ILE A 584 21.48 25.24 -29.75
C ILE A 584 21.53 26.06 -31.05
N GLN A 585 21.66 25.40 -32.21
CA GLN A 585 21.85 26.08 -33.50
C GLN A 585 20.57 26.66 -34.09
N GLU A 586 19.40 26.15 -33.69
CA GLU A 586 18.09 26.56 -34.24
C GLU A 586 17.08 26.87 -33.12
N PRO A 587 17.18 28.05 -32.47
CA PRO A 587 16.35 28.40 -31.30
C PRO A 587 14.84 28.41 -31.57
N SER A 588 14.44 28.70 -32.80
CA SER A 588 13.04 28.71 -33.25
C SER A 588 12.37 27.34 -33.19
N CYS A 589 13.15 26.25 -33.18
CA CYS A 589 12.63 24.89 -33.14
C CYS A 589 12.34 24.37 -31.73
N ARG A 590 12.78 25.08 -30.67
CA ARG A 590 12.73 24.60 -29.28
C ARG A 590 11.32 24.52 -28.73
N GLY A 591 10.59 25.63 -28.75
CA GLY A 591 9.20 25.68 -28.27
C GLY A 591 8.28 24.75 -29.07
N GLU A 592 8.56 24.54 -30.35
CA GLU A 592 7.79 23.60 -31.18
C GLU A 592 8.17 22.14 -30.87
N ALA A 593 9.45 21.85 -30.62
CA ALA A 593 9.88 20.54 -30.14
C ALA A 593 9.25 20.19 -28.80
N VAL A 594 9.24 21.14 -27.84
CA VAL A 594 8.55 21.03 -26.55
C VAL A 594 7.08 20.67 -26.76
N LYS A 595 6.34 21.43 -27.58
CA LYS A 595 4.93 21.13 -27.89
C LYS A 595 4.73 19.78 -28.56
N ILE A 596 5.57 19.41 -29.52
CA ILE A 596 5.49 18.10 -30.19
C ILE A 596 5.72 16.98 -29.18
N MET A 597 6.69 17.13 -28.26
CA MET A 597 6.94 16.15 -27.21
C MET A 597 5.76 16.07 -26.23
N HIS A 598 5.25 17.19 -25.71
CA HIS A 598 4.10 17.19 -24.82
C HIS A 598 2.85 16.59 -25.47
N LYS A 599 2.60 16.90 -26.76
CA LYS A 599 1.47 16.37 -27.51
C LYS A 599 1.59 14.86 -27.77
N LYS A 600 2.78 14.43 -28.23
CA LYS A 600 3.07 13.03 -28.56
C LYS A 600 2.97 12.13 -27.33
N TYR A 601 3.48 12.59 -26.19
CA TYR A 601 3.55 11.82 -24.95
C TYR A 601 2.46 12.16 -23.93
N GLY A 602 1.63 13.15 -24.25
CA GLY A 602 0.43 13.45 -23.50
C GLY A 602 0.61 14.16 -22.18
N THR A 603 1.66 14.95 -22.08
CA THR A 603 2.05 15.62 -20.85
C THR A 603 1.66 17.10 -20.85
N GLU A 604 0.87 17.57 -21.82
CA GLU A 604 0.42 18.98 -21.93
C GLU A 604 -0.21 19.53 -20.64
N SER A 605 -0.86 18.68 -19.84
CA SER A 605 -1.47 19.05 -18.55
C SER A 605 -0.53 18.93 -17.34
N MET A 606 0.65 18.32 -17.49
CA MET A 606 1.62 18.14 -16.41
C MET A 606 2.52 19.37 -16.20
N PHE A 607 2.54 20.30 -17.17
CA PHE A 607 3.45 21.44 -17.17
C PHE A 607 2.65 22.75 -17.17
N ALA A 608 2.37 23.27 -15.98
CA ALA A 608 2.09 24.69 -15.86
C ALA A 608 3.43 25.43 -16.01
N VAL A 609 3.64 26.12 -17.13
CA VAL A 609 4.78 27.04 -17.31
C VAL A 609 4.57 28.21 -16.34
N HIS A 610 4.98 28.05 -15.08
CA HIS A 610 5.14 29.18 -14.16
C HIS A 610 6.41 29.95 -14.54
N GLY A 611 6.34 30.66 -15.67
CA GLY A 611 7.45 31.44 -16.21
C GLY A 611 7.11 32.44 -17.32
N GLY A 612 5.83 32.62 -17.66
CA GLY A 612 5.39 33.69 -18.58
C GLY A 612 4.85 34.92 -17.83
N PRO A 613 5.03 36.16 -18.34
CA PRO A 613 4.46 37.34 -17.71
C PRO A 613 2.93 37.20 -17.64
N PRO A 614 2.28 37.79 -16.61
CA PRO A 614 0.88 37.55 -16.30
C PRO A 614 0.00 37.83 -17.53
N VAL A 615 -0.89 36.89 -17.83
CA VAL A 615 -2.01 37.13 -18.74
C VAL A 615 -2.84 38.26 -18.13
N GLN A 616 -2.68 39.46 -18.67
CA GLN A 616 -3.58 40.56 -18.38
C GLN A 616 -4.95 40.26 -19.01
N GLY A 617 -5.97 40.17 -18.15
CA GLY A 617 -7.32 40.66 -18.46
C GLY A 617 -8.25 39.71 -19.21
N ALA A 618 -8.97 38.89 -18.46
CA ALA A 618 -10.39 38.67 -18.71
C ALA A 618 -11.12 38.84 -17.37
N THR A 619 -11.27 40.10 -16.94
CA THR A 619 -12.22 40.45 -15.88
C THR A 619 -13.62 40.21 -16.42
N GLU A 620 -14.29 39.18 -15.91
CA GLU A 620 -15.74 39.09 -15.96
C GLU A 620 -16.32 40.26 -15.16
N ASP A 621 -16.86 41.23 -15.88
CA ASP A 621 -17.58 42.37 -15.35
C ASP A 621 -18.95 41.89 -14.81
N ARG A 622 -18.97 41.50 -13.54
CA ARG A 622 -20.20 41.44 -12.75
C ARG A 622 -20.37 42.76 -12.01
N THR A 623 -20.81 43.80 -12.71
CA THR A 623 -21.44 44.95 -12.05
C THR A 623 -22.92 45.03 -12.40
N LYS A 624 -23.73 44.93 -11.35
CA LYS A 624 -25.17 45.14 -11.36
C LYS A 624 -25.47 46.56 -11.83
N ASP A 625 -26.35 46.62 -12.81
CA ASP A 625 -27.14 47.78 -13.17
C ASP A 625 -27.99 48.21 -11.96
N THR A 626 -27.56 49.28 -11.29
CA THR A 626 -28.47 50.16 -10.54
C THR A 626 -28.37 51.54 -11.17
N GLY A 627 -29.27 51.80 -12.12
CA GLY A 627 -29.52 53.15 -12.60
C GLY A 627 -29.86 54.10 -11.46
N LYS A 628 -29.25 55.29 -11.50
CA LYS A 628 -29.99 56.55 -11.45
C LYS A 628 -29.09 57.69 -11.87
N ALA A 629 -29.49 58.34 -12.95
CA ALA A 629 -29.09 59.70 -13.30
C ALA A 629 -29.32 60.66 -12.11
N ALA A 630 -28.37 61.54 -11.86
CA ALA A 630 -28.54 62.98 -12.08
C ALA A 630 -27.43 63.78 -11.38
N ASN A 631 -26.79 64.62 -12.20
CA ASN A 631 -26.38 65.99 -11.92
C ASN A 631 -25.35 66.28 -10.82
N ALA A 632 -24.14 66.57 -11.32
CA ALA A 632 -23.57 67.91 -11.39
C ALA A 632 -23.13 68.63 -10.10
N GLU A 633 -22.03 69.35 -10.32
CA GLU A 633 -21.41 70.37 -9.46
C GLU A 633 -20.53 69.84 -8.33
N GLN A 634 -19.36 70.39 -8.00
CA GLN A 634 -18.42 71.39 -8.56
C GLN A 634 -17.34 71.50 -7.46
N GLY A 635 -16.06 71.65 -7.83
CA GLY A 635 -14.99 72.30 -7.03
C GLY A 635 -14.62 71.64 -5.69
N GLU A 636 -13.37 71.44 -5.31
CA GLU A 636 -12.04 71.88 -5.76
C GLU A 636 -11.04 70.74 -5.52
#